data_AF-A0A517U0S2-F1
#
_entry.id   AF-A0A517U0S2-F1
#
_cell.length_a   1.000
_cell.length_b   1.000
_cell.length_c   1.000
_cell.angle_alpha   90.00
_cell.angle_beta   90.00
_cell.angle_gamma   90.00
#
_symmetry.space_group_name_H-M   'P 1'
#
loop_
_entity.id
_entity.type
_entity.pdbx_description
1 polymer ?
#
loop_
_entity_poly.entity_id
_entity_poly.type
_entity_poly.pdbx_seq_one_letter_code
_entity_poly.pdbx_strand_id
1 'polypeptide(L)'
;MARKDSRTRDFIAHVEQLEDRRVMSADPLIEHNSVDEFPGLEQTVQTGTLGDPDFWIDAEDTSTFDDYFHEVEQALVEAHNLTGWYNVQSNYGFTGRGQTVAVIDSGIAYNHFALGGGIGANYRVVGGWDFTEENDWNIYDDGPSGGHGTHVSGIIGGSGTPNTGVAPGVDFVGLRVFNDTGAGYFSWVENALRWVLQNQNSFENPITTINLSMGVSSWNAATIPQWANLEDEFQALEAAGIFIAVSAGNSFTSFNAPGLSYPASSQYVVPVMATTDSGSLSYFSQRLPRAIAAPGQSIVSTIPDYKGNNNQVGDDYGAMSGTSMAAPYVAGASVIIRQAMEFVGMTNITQDMIFNHMMANADTLFDAATNLSYKRLNLQKAVDALMPSDDYGSTTATAFNLGTITGTSTTSGAIGKKSDADYFKFTANATGNFTFNVTSSQQELAASWQVYAANGTTLATQNANGVSFTVTAGQTYTVRLTTTGGVGKYTFTAAAGGSGGGSGGGGGGGGGGGGGGGGAVQPSFTDWGVLDFGQYNDVVIGGERWFRVEAARTGMLSVLGQYTGANGATVSIYNSSMQLIAGGVNAGSTTRSDIQAAAGGEYFIRVTGSAADVDLSVVNLVSQSGQTVTVAGSNGNDAYSFAAGATQVVTINGVQYSFAASAANQFNFQGGGGADVITLVGSTGSEIANLYAGSSSLAGATYAVSAVGFETQNLRGGGGVDIANLYDSAGDDAFTAWSDRVVLAGTGYSNEARDFDNAKAFATAGGVDTATFYDTAGDDVFIAGSLRAILAGVGYFNWAEGFDSSIAYATAGGYDQVEYYDSAGNDVYTAWSNRATFSGAGFSHDARGFDRTKAFATSGVDQATFYDSAGDDLYIAGSVRGILTGNGFWNEAQGFDSTVAHATGGGTDRVEFYDSAGDDTVSAWSNRVTISGNGFSHDSRGFERTTSFASSGYDVANLYDSAGNDTLTARPTQVTLAGSGYSNEVRGFDRAKALSTAGGTDQAAFYDSSGSDTYYAGYVRSVLTGAGYWNEAEGFDSCVATSTAGGYDTAEFYGSAGDDVYSAWSTRANLSGLGYLTEAQNFKKAKAWSGGGNDQAMFYDSIGDDTIYAGEIRAILTGNGFWNEAEGFARSAVHCTAGGNDRAYLYGSAGNDNLTGSGATALLQGASFRHELDGLDAIVADLSGGGSDNVNVTATDYAFSVIGR
;
A
#
# COMPACT_ATOMS: atom_id res chain seq x y z
N MET A 1 50.34 44.70 22.16
CA MET A 1 49.60 45.22 20.99
C MET A 1 48.18 44.66 21.14
N ALA A 2 47.34 45.32 21.95
CA ALA A 2 46.42 46.44 21.62
C ALA A 2 45.11 45.89 21.02
N ARG A 3 43.88 46.17 21.51
CA ARG A 3 43.28 46.99 22.59
C ARG A 3 41.83 46.43 22.75
N LYS A 4 41.24 46.26 23.96
CA LYS A 4 40.38 47.23 24.70
C LYS A 4 39.23 47.83 23.84
N ASP A 5 37.97 47.95 24.27
CA ASP A 5 37.36 48.08 25.61
C ASP A 5 35.81 48.02 25.48
N SER A 6 35.11 47.49 26.51
CA SER A 6 33.74 47.85 26.98
C SER A 6 32.51 47.51 26.09
N ARG A 7 31.36 47.01 26.58
CA ARG A 7 30.61 47.32 27.82
C ARG A 7 29.72 46.17 28.33
N THR A 8 29.53 46.20 29.64
CA THR A 8 28.65 45.50 30.58
C THR A 8 27.15 45.47 30.23
N ARG A 9 26.44 44.38 30.58
CA ARG A 9 25.23 44.36 31.47
C ARG A 9 24.76 42.93 31.80
N ASP A 10 24.86 42.60 33.08
CA ASP A 10 23.99 41.79 33.95
C ASP A 10 23.33 40.51 33.39
N PHE A 11 24.01 39.38 33.56
CA PHE A 11 23.35 38.07 33.73
C PHE A 11 23.21 37.82 35.24
N ILE A 12 22.01 37.99 35.77
CA ILE A 12 21.67 37.45 37.10
C ILE A 12 21.61 35.94 36.94
N ALA A 13 22.56 35.26 37.58
CA ALA A 13 22.51 33.83 37.84
C ALA A 13 21.17 33.46 38.49
N HIS A 14 20.31 32.76 37.76
CA HIS A 14 19.35 31.88 38.39
C HIS A 14 20.05 30.55 38.61
N VAL A 15 20.29 30.28 39.90
CA VAL A 15 20.55 28.94 40.41
C VAL A 15 19.39 28.07 39.95
N GLU A 16 19.66 27.08 39.09
CA GLU A 16 18.73 25.97 38.83
C GLU A 16 18.29 25.41 40.19
N GLN A 17 17.04 25.64 40.55
CA GLN A 17 16.48 25.03 41.74
C GLN A 17 16.20 23.57 41.40
N LEU A 18 16.40 22.69 42.38
CA LEU A 18 16.20 21.23 42.29
C LEU A 18 14.79 20.78 41.83
N GLU A 19 13.88 21.72 41.55
CA GLU A 19 12.52 21.48 41.07
C GLU A 19 12.42 21.33 39.53
N ASP A 20 13.47 21.70 38.77
CA ASP A 20 13.53 21.64 37.29
C ASP A 20 13.94 20.26 36.70
N ARG A 21 14.20 19.25 37.55
CA ARG A 21 14.65 17.91 37.09
C ARG A 21 13.49 16.95 36.83
N ARG A 22 12.35 17.44 36.35
CA ARG A 22 11.25 16.57 35.91
C ARG A 22 11.43 16.31 34.41
N VAL A 23 11.72 15.07 34.08
CA VAL A 23 11.96 14.61 32.72
C VAL A 23 10.63 14.47 32.01
N MET A 24 10.47 15.13 30.86
CA MET A 24 9.47 14.75 29.88
C MET A 24 10.03 13.61 29.05
N SER A 25 9.17 12.68 28.63
CA SER A 25 9.50 11.72 27.60
C SER A 25 8.59 11.94 26.40
N ALA A 26 9.02 11.51 25.22
CA ALA A 26 8.06 11.07 24.22
C ALA A 26 7.13 10.05 24.91
N ASP A 27 5.82 10.08 24.65
CA ASP A 27 4.92 9.11 25.28
C ASP A 27 5.43 7.69 25.00
N PRO A 28 5.47 6.76 25.97
CA PRO A 28 6.04 5.43 25.77
C PRO A 28 5.40 4.78 24.55
N LEU A 29 6.26 4.52 23.56
CA LEU A 29 5.89 3.94 22.27
C LEU A 29 5.74 2.43 22.42
N ILE A 30 4.78 1.87 21.69
CA ILE A 30 4.77 0.45 21.40
C ILE A 30 5.46 0.34 20.04
N GLU A 31 6.76 0.02 20.06
CA GLU A 31 7.55 -0.21 18.86
C GLU A 31 7.27 -1.62 18.34
N HIS A 32 6.99 -1.71 17.05
CA HIS A 32 6.83 -2.97 16.33
C HIS A 32 8.13 -3.18 15.53
N ASN A 33 8.84 -4.28 15.80
CA ASN A 33 10.17 -4.52 15.24
C ASN A 33 10.14 -4.52 13.70
N SER A 34 11.18 -3.91 13.10
CA SER A 34 11.50 -4.03 11.68
C SER A 34 11.65 -5.51 11.28
N VAL A 35 11.09 -5.89 10.12
CA VAL A 35 10.92 -7.29 9.68
C VAL A 35 12.20 -7.94 9.10
N ASP A 36 13.39 -7.38 9.32
CA ASP A 36 14.61 -7.84 8.61
C ASP A 36 15.63 -8.64 9.45
N GLU A 37 15.36 -9.00 10.72
CA GLU A 37 16.24 -9.92 11.46
C GLU A 37 15.47 -11.06 12.16
N PHE A 38 15.64 -12.29 11.65
CA PHE A 38 15.36 -13.52 12.40
C PHE A 38 16.57 -13.91 13.27
N PRO A 39 16.45 -14.06 14.60
CA PRO A 39 17.50 -14.67 15.40
C PRO A 39 17.46 -16.20 15.27
N GLY A 40 18.62 -16.78 14.93
CA GLY A 40 18.82 -18.23 14.87
C GLY A 40 18.66 -18.90 16.25
N LEU A 41 17.98 -20.04 16.24
CA LEU A 41 17.85 -20.97 17.36
C LEU A 41 19.19 -21.64 17.70
N GLU A 42 19.86 -21.26 18.78
CA GLU A 42 20.63 -22.21 19.59
C GLU A 42 20.55 -21.91 21.10
N GLN A 43 20.24 -22.99 21.83
CA GLN A 43 20.02 -23.09 23.25
C GLN A 43 21.37 -23.13 24.01
N THR A 44 21.62 -22.27 25.01
CA THR A 44 22.46 -22.65 26.16
C THR A 44 22.11 -21.89 27.44
N VAL A 45 21.74 -22.66 28.46
CA VAL A 45 21.58 -22.25 29.86
C VAL A 45 22.96 -21.97 30.47
N GLN A 46 23.19 -20.81 31.10
CA GLN A 46 23.98 -20.74 32.34
C GLN A 46 23.75 -19.47 33.18
N THR A 47 23.69 -19.74 34.48
CA THR A 47 23.43 -18.90 35.66
C THR A 47 24.47 -17.81 35.95
N GLY A 48 24.03 -16.64 36.44
CA GLY A 48 24.91 -15.68 37.14
C GLY A 48 24.20 -14.38 37.53
N THR A 49 24.22 -14.04 38.82
CA THR A 49 23.39 -13.00 39.46
C THR A 49 24.08 -11.63 39.57
N LEU A 50 23.25 -10.58 39.51
CA LEU A 50 23.34 -9.22 40.09
C LEU A 50 24.27 -8.16 39.46
N GLY A 51 23.63 -7.16 38.83
CA GLY A 51 23.93 -5.74 39.07
C GLY A 51 23.97 -4.82 37.85
N ASP A 52 22.81 -4.41 37.30
CA ASP A 52 22.62 -3.09 36.68
C ASP A 52 21.10 -2.77 36.57
N PRO A 53 20.67 -1.50 36.66
CA PRO A 53 19.25 -1.13 36.61
C PRO A 53 18.83 -1.02 35.14
N ASP A 54 18.42 -2.16 34.57
CA ASP A 54 17.94 -2.24 33.20
C ASP A 54 16.40 -2.32 33.13
N PHE A 55 15.90 -1.74 32.06
CA PHE A 55 14.54 -1.56 31.61
C PHE A 55 13.76 -2.89 31.70
N TRP A 56 12.63 -2.89 32.42
CA TRP A 56 11.81 -4.09 32.56
C TRP A 56 11.07 -4.36 31.24
N ILE A 57 11.52 -5.38 30.51
CA ILE A 57 10.64 -6.26 29.73
C ILE A 57 9.91 -7.12 30.76
N ASP A 58 8.58 -6.99 30.86
CA ASP A 58 7.77 -7.99 31.53
C ASP A 58 7.63 -9.21 30.60
N ALA A 59 8.02 -10.37 31.12
CA ALA A 59 7.83 -11.66 30.48
C ALA A 59 6.37 -12.10 30.63
N GLU A 60 5.49 -11.50 29.84
CA GLU A 60 4.18 -12.06 29.45
C GLU A 60 3.61 -11.42 28.17
N ASP A 61 4.47 -10.82 27.34
CA ASP A 61 4.10 -10.39 25.99
C ASP A 61 4.13 -11.61 25.06
N THR A 62 3.14 -12.50 25.20
CA THR A 62 2.79 -13.40 24.12
C THR A 62 2.07 -12.56 23.07
N SER A 63 2.85 -11.93 22.19
CA SER A 63 2.33 -11.45 20.91
C SER A 63 1.54 -12.59 20.28
N THR A 64 0.24 -12.41 20.10
CA THR A 64 -0.54 -13.37 19.33
C THR A 64 -0.14 -13.25 17.87
N PHE A 65 -0.12 -14.38 17.16
CA PHE A 65 0.26 -14.43 15.74
C PHE A 65 -0.59 -13.50 14.87
N ASP A 66 -1.79 -13.11 15.34
CA ASP A 66 -2.69 -12.14 14.73
C ASP A 66 -2.13 -10.71 14.67
N ASP A 67 -1.23 -10.32 15.58
CA ASP A 67 -0.63 -8.98 15.61
C ASP A 67 0.35 -8.76 14.44
N TYR A 68 1.01 -9.84 13.98
CA TYR A 68 1.89 -9.83 12.80
C TYR A 68 1.15 -9.62 11.46
N PHE A 69 -0.18 -9.76 11.45
CA PHE A 69 -0.99 -9.72 10.22
C PHE A 69 -1.64 -8.36 9.94
N HIS A 70 -1.83 -7.50 10.94
CA HIS A 70 -2.31 -6.13 10.73
C HIS A 70 -1.21 -5.12 10.35
N GLU A 71 0.06 -5.43 10.61
CA GLU A 71 1.13 -4.42 10.65
C GLU A 71 1.71 -3.97 9.31
N VAL A 72 1.50 -4.69 8.21
CA VAL A 72 2.46 -4.58 7.10
C VAL A 72 2.12 -3.54 6.03
N GLU A 73 0.87 -3.18 5.69
CA GLU A 73 0.67 -2.20 4.58
C GLU A 73 -0.56 -1.28 4.58
N GLN A 74 -1.49 -1.34 5.54
CA GLN A 74 -2.78 -0.61 5.41
C GLN A 74 -3.03 0.55 6.39
N ALA A 75 -2.26 0.71 7.48
CA ALA A 75 -2.73 1.53 8.60
C ALA A 75 -2.95 3.04 8.32
N LEU A 76 -2.13 3.71 7.49
CA LEU A 76 -2.37 5.12 7.13
C LEU A 76 -3.50 5.27 6.10
N VAL A 77 -3.63 4.30 5.18
CA VAL A 77 -4.73 4.22 4.21
C VAL A 77 -6.06 3.99 4.95
N GLU A 78 -6.08 3.09 5.92
CA GLU A 78 -7.22 2.84 6.81
C GLU A 78 -7.55 4.06 7.67
N ALA A 79 -6.55 4.75 8.20
CA ALA A 79 -6.74 6.03 8.89
C ALA A 79 -7.43 7.08 7.99
N HIS A 80 -7.01 7.16 6.72
CA HIS A 80 -7.64 8.02 5.72
C HIS A 80 -9.07 7.61 5.37
N ASN A 81 -9.33 6.31 5.23
CA ASN A 81 -10.67 5.78 5.01
C ASN A 81 -11.59 6.11 6.19
N LEU A 82 -11.13 5.85 7.42
CA LEU A 82 -11.90 6.05 8.65
C LEU A 82 -12.34 7.51 8.85
N THR A 83 -11.51 8.46 8.43
CA THR A 83 -11.74 9.89 8.60
C THR A 83 -12.37 10.57 7.37
N GLY A 84 -12.49 9.84 6.24
CA GLY A 84 -13.00 10.36 4.97
C GLY A 84 -12.02 11.26 4.21
N TRP A 85 -10.72 11.14 4.47
CA TRP A 85 -9.68 11.98 3.88
C TRP A 85 -9.64 11.88 2.34
N TYR A 86 -9.75 10.68 1.77
CA TYR A 86 -9.78 10.49 0.32
C TYR A 86 -10.94 11.24 -0.36
N ASN A 87 -12.10 11.31 0.32
CA ASN A 87 -13.23 12.09 -0.18
C ASN A 87 -12.93 13.59 -0.17
N VAL A 88 -12.19 14.09 0.82
CA VAL A 88 -11.76 15.50 0.86
C VAL A 88 -10.78 15.81 -0.27
N GLN A 89 -9.78 14.95 -0.49
CA GLN A 89 -8.83 15.11 -1.60
C GLN A 89 -9.51 15.04 -2.97
N SER A 90 -10.37 14.04 -3.19
CA SER A 90 -11.08 13.86 -4.46
C SER A 90 -12.06 15.00 -4.75
N ASN A 91 -12.83 15.43 -3.75
CA ASN A 91 -13.85 16.46 -3.94
C ASN A 91 -13.28 17.88 -3.99
N TYR A 92 -12.24 18.18 -3.21
CA TYR A 92 -11.78 19.57 -3.00
C TYR A 92 -10.31 19.79 -3.34
N GLY A 93 -9.46 18.78 -3.15
CA GLY A 93 -8.01 18.88 -3.41
C GLY A 93 -7.25 19.75 -2.41
N PHE A 94 -7.78 19.96 -1.20
CA PHE A 94 -7.09 20.71 -0.16
C PHE A 94 -5.84 19.98 0.33
N THR A 95 -4.74 20.70 0.45
CA THR A 95 -3.42 20.12 0.81
C THR A 95 -2.82 20.76 2.07
N GLY A 96 -3.45 21.81 2.63
CA GLY A 96 -2.91 22.58 3.75
C GLY A 96 -1.90 23.64 3.33
N ARG A 97 -1.68 23.82 2.02
CA ARG A 97 -0.77 24.82 1.45
C ARG A 97 -1.02 26.23 1.97
N GLY A 98 0.05 27.00 2.10
CA GLY A 98 0.02 28.38 2.61
C GLY A 98 0.19 28.46 4.13
N GLN A 99 0.50 27.34 4.78
CA GLN A 99 0.60 27.21 6.22
C GLN A 99 1.86 26.41 6.59
N THR A 100 2.44 26.74 7.75
CA THR A 100 3.56 26.01 8.34
C THR A 100 3.12 25.34 9.64
N VAL A 101 3.53 24.08 9.82
CA VAL A 101 3.32 23.33 11.07
C VAL A 101 4.64 23.22 11.83
N ALA A 102 4.63 23.68 13.09
CA ALA A 102 5.76 23.50 13.98
C ALA A 102 5.68 22.13 14.68
N VAL A 103 6.70 21.31 14.52
CA VAL A 103 6.83 19.99 15.15
C VAL A 103 7.82 20.12 16.31
N ILE A 104 7.31 20.08 17.54
CA ILE A 104 8.14 20.14 18.75
C ILE A 104 8.36 18.70 19.22
N ASP A 105 9.51 18.12 18.90
CA ASP A 105 9.78 16.69 19.05
C ASP A 105 11.29 16.37 19.10
N SER A 106 11.70 15.16 18.74
CA SER A 106 13.08 14.64 18.74
C SER A 106 13.94 15.13 17.56
N GLY A 107 13.33 15.73 16.55
CA GLY A 107 13.99 16.23 15.35
C GLY A 107 13.15 15.96 14.10
N ILE A 108 13.67 16.34 12.94
CA ILE A 108 13.12 15.94 11.64
C ILE A 108 14.29 15.52 10.74
N ALA A 109 14.27 14.29 10.22
CA ALA A 109 15.12 13.86 9.13
C ALA A 109 14.70 14.56 7.82
N TYR A 110 15.05 15.84 7.71
CA TYR A 110 14.56 16.73 6.66
C TYR A 110 15.01 16.32 5.24
N ASN A 111 16.03 15.48 5.12
CA ASN A 111 16.47 14.87 3.87
C ASN A 111 15.53 13.77 3.35
N HIS A 112 14.55 13.35 4.14
CA HIS A 112 13.54 12.39 3.71
C HIS A 112 12.72 12.96 2.53
N PHE A 113 12.57 12.21 1.43
CA PHE A 113 11.96 12.70 0.20
C PHE A 113 10.50 13.13 0.39
N ALA A 114 9.72 12.34 1.15
CA ALA A 114 8.35 12.71 1.51
C ALA A 114 8.24 14.00 2.36
N LEU A 115 9.31 14.43 3.02
CA LEU A 115 9.37 15.67 3.80
C LEU A 115 10.05 16.83 3.05
N GLY A 116 10.34 16.64 1.76
CA GLY A 116 10.87 17.68 0.89
C GLY A 116 12.35 17.56 0.56
N GLY A 117 13.09 16.59 1.13
CA GLY A 117 14.45 16.27 0.70
C GLY A 117 15.53 17.30 1.06
N GLY A 118 15.28 18.19 2.03
CA GLY A 118 16.25 19.14 2.54
C GLY A 118 15.65 20.17 3.51
N ILE A 119 16.47 21.13 3.93
CA ILE A 119 16.11 22.20 4.88
C ILE A 119 16.43 23.59 4.34
N GLY A 120 15.53 24.55 4.56
CA GLY A 120 15.69 25.96 4.22
C GLY A 120 14.58 26.48 3.29
N ALA A 121 14.70 27.73 2.85
CA ALA A 121 13.62 28.44 2.14
C ALA A 121 13.17 27.83 0.79
N ASN A 122 13.93 26.89 0.23
CA ASN A 122 13.57 26.17 -1.01
C ASN A 122 13.03 24.76 -0.75
N TYR A 123 12.86 24.37 0.51
CA TYR A 123 12.43 23.05 0.93
C TYR A 123 11.16 23.15 1.77
N ARG A 124 10.47 22.01 1.94
CA ARG A 124 9.26 21.95 2.79
C ARG A 124 9.60 22.08 4.27
N VAL A 125 10.75 21.57 4.71
CA VAL A 125 11.27 21.91 6.04
C VAL A 125 11.97 23.27 5.94
N VAL A 126 11.26 24.34 6.26
CA VAL A 126 11.72 25.72 5.99
C VAL A 126 12.74 26.23 7.00
N GLY A 127 12.86 25.57 8.16
CA GLY A 127 13.85 25.86 9.18
C GLY A 127 13.55 25.19 10.51
N GLY A 128 14.25 25.62 11.56
CA GLY A 128 14.12 25.05 12.89
C GLY A 128 15.19 25.52 13.86
N TRP A 129 15.10 25.02 15.09
CA TRP A 129 16.12 25.22 16.11
C TRP A 129 16.17 23.99 17.03
N ASP A 130 17.37 23.61 17.42
CA ASP A 130 17.60 22.60 18.43
C ASP A 130 17.73 23.25 19.81
N PHE A 131 16.88 22.87 20.76
CA PHE A 131 16.86 23.42 22.11
C PHE A 131 17.55 22.52 23.14
N THR A 132 18.06 21.36 22.72
CA THR A 132 18.81 20.45 23.60
C THR A 132 20.17 21.05 23.98
N GLU A 133 21.05 20.25 24.58
CA GLU A 133 22.37 20.72 25.03
C GLU A 133 23.24 21.29 23.88
N GLU A 134 23.04 20.83 22.65
CA GLU A 134 23.70 21.27 21.42
C GLU A 134 23.36 22.73 21.07
N ASN A 135 22.09 23.11 21.25
CA ASN A 135 21.56 24.45 21.11
C ASN A 135 21.99 25.20 19.82
N ASP A 136 21.67 24.62 18.66
CA ASP A 136 22.04 25.17 17.35
C ASP A 136 20.91 25.07 16.30
N TRP A 137 21.25 25.21 15.01
CA TRP A 137 20.27 25.16 13.92
C TRP A 137 20.01 23.73 13.41
N ASN A 138 20.79 22.75 13.84
CA ASN A 138 20.72 21.39 13.35
C ASN A 138 19.60 20.62 14.06
N ILE A 139 18.44 20.59 13.41
CA ILE A 139 17.25 19.87 13.90
C ILE A 139 17.17 18.42 13.39
N TYR A 140 18.24 17.91 12.79
CA TYR A 140 18.22 16.57 12.22
C TYR A 140 17.98 15.54 13.32
N ASP A 141 17.22 14.50 12.98
CA ASP A 141 16.76 13.48 13.92
C ASP A 141 17.76 12.31 14.00
N ASP A 142 19.01 12.58 14.38
CA ASP A 142 20.18 11.67 14.28
C ASP A 142 20.45 10.79 15.51
N GLY A 143 19.65 10.93 16.57
CA GLY A 143 19.89 10.24 17.83
C GLY A 143 19.44 8.77 17.85
N PRO A 144 20.12 7.87 18.59
CA PRO A 144 19.65 6.49 18.79
C PRO A 144 18.21 6.40 19.33
N SER A 145 17.80 7.34 20.19
CA SER A 145 16.44 7.48 20.70
C SER A 145 15.56 8.46 19.88
N GLY A 146 16.00 8.83 18.67
CA GLY A 146 15.30 9.71 17.73
C GLY A 146 14.29 8.97 16.84
N GLY A 147 13.92 9.56 15.71
CA GLY A 147 13.01 9.06 14.68
C GLY A 147 11.54 9.37 14.91
N HIS A 148 11.15 9.68 16.14
CA HIS A 148 9.76 9.94 16.50
C HIS A 148 9.23 11.23 15.85
N GLY A 149 10.02 12.30 15.84
CA GLY A 149 9.63 13.58 15.24
C GLY A 149 9.55 13.50 13.71
N THR A 150 10.41 12.69 13.10
CA THR A 150 10.31 12.34 11.67
C THR A 150 9.00 11.62 11.37
N HIS A 151 8.63 10.62 12.18
CA HIS A 151 7.37 9.87 12.03
C HIS A 151 6.13 10.76 12.15
N VAL A 152 6.10 11.60 13.19
CA VAL A 152 5.07 12.62 13.42
C VAL A 152 4.93 13.56 12.21
N SER A 153 6.05 14.01 11.64
CA SER A 153 6.06 14.91 10.48
C SER A 153 5.46 14.26 9.22
N GLY A 154 5.75 12.98 9.02
CA GLY A 154 5.16 12.19 7.93
C GLY A 154 3.64 12.10 8.01
N ILE A 155 3.08 11.89 9.21
CA ILE A 155 1.62 11.82 9.42
C ILE A 155 0.96 13.18 9.11
N ILE A 156 1.58 14.28 9.53
CA ILE A 156 1.06 15.63 9.29
C ILE A 156 0.96 15.90 7.79
N GLY A 157 1.99 15.58 7.01
CA GLY A 157 2.05 16.02 5.62
C GLY A 157 3.15 15.41 4.75
N GLY A 158 3.57 14.17 4.97
CA GLY A 158 4.44 13.45 4.03
C GLY A 158 3.81 13.40 2.62
N SER A 159 4.61 13.52 1.57
CA SER A 159 4.14 13.50 0.17
C SER A 159 4.38 12.18 -0.57
N GLY A 160 4.76 11.10 0.13
CA GLY A 160 4.99 9.78 -0.47
C GLY A 160 3.68 9.05 -0.79
N THR A 161 3.69 8.14 -1.77
CA THR A 161 2.57 7.25 -2.09
C THR A 161 3.01 5.81 -1.88
N PRO A 162 2.23 4.95 -1.18
CA PRO A 162 0.87 5.18 -0.64
C PRO A 162 0.82 6.01 0.67
N ASN A 163 1.97 6.29 1.29
CA ASN A 163 2.07 6.91 2.63
C ASN A 163 1.95 8.45 2.64
N THR A 164 0.88 8.99 2.05
CA THR A 164 0.65 10.44 2.01
C THR A 164 0.11 10.90 3.36
N GLY A 165 0.65 11.96 3.95
CA GLY A 165 0.15 12.55 5.19
C GLY A 165 -1.15 13.33 4.99
N VAL A 166 -1.76 13.78 6.09
CA VAL A 166 -3.07 14.45 6.06
C VAL A 166 -3.06 15.77 5.26
N ALA A 167 -1.96 16.52 5.31
CA ALA A 167 -1.80 17.82 4.68
C ALA A 167 -0.49 17.91 3.89
N PRO A 168 -0.39 17.28 2.70
CA PRO A 168 0.87 17.15 1.96
C PRO A 168 1.41 18.46 1.36
N GLY A 169 0.69 19.57 1.48
CA GLY A 169 1.07 20.89 0.99
C GLY A 169 1.61 21.84 2.06
N VAL A 170 1.68 21.43 3.34
CA VAL A 170 2.26 22.28 4.40
C VAL A 170 3.78 22.37 4.31
N ASP A 171 4.29 23.47 4.86
CA ASP A 171 5.69 23.56 5.28
C ASP A 171 5.85 23.11 6.73
N PHE A 172 7.08 22.77 7.11
CA PHE A 172 7.45 22.32 8.45
C PHE A 172 8.50 23.21 9.07
N VAL A 173 8.40 23.39 10.38
CA VAL A 173 9.50 23.86 11.21
C VAL A 173 9.76 22.81 12.29
N GLY A 174 10.97 22.27 12.36
CA GLY A 174 11.36 21.35 13.42
C GLY A 174 11.89 22.12 14.63
N LEU A 175 11.42 21.79 15.83
CA LEU A 175 11.94 22.32 17.08
C LEU A 175 12.31 21.14 17.96
N ARG A 176 13.61 20.84 18.00
CA ARG A 176 14.12 19.66 18.69
C ARG A 176 14.20 19.94 20.19
N VAL A 177 13.58 19.07 20.99
CA VAL A 177 13.50 19.16 22.47
C VAL A 177 13.76 17.82 23.17
N PHE A 178 14.14 16.79 22.41
CA PHE A 178 14.69 15.56 22.95
C PHE A 178 16.09 15.36 22.37
N ASN A 179 17.05 15.12 23.24
CA ASN A 179 18.42 14.84 22.82
C ASN A 179 18.56 13.39 22.36
N ASP A 180 19.76 13.01 21.91
CA ASP A 180 20.05 11.67 21.37
C ASP A 180 19.74 10.50 22.31
N THR A 181 19.65 10.77 23.61
CA THR A 181 19.32 9.78 24.65
C THR A 181 17.83 9.74 25.01
N GLY A 182 17.01 10.51 24.31
CA GLY A 182 15.56 10.63 24.55
C GLY A 182 15.20 11.48 25.77
N ALA A 183 16.15 12.21 26.35
CA ALA A 183 15.89 13.09 27.48
C ALA A 183 15.28 14.41 27.00
N GLY A 184 14.20 14.85 27.65
CA GLY A 184 13.57 16.15 27.40
C GLY A 184 13.28 16.89 28.71
N TYR A 185 13.38 18.23 28.66
CA TYR A 185 13.13 19.11 29.81
C TYR A 185 12.03 20.13 29.49
N PHE A 186 11.21 20.45 30.50
CA PHE A 186 10.16 21.48 30.39
C PHE A 186 10.71 22.84 29.90
N SER A 187 11.92 23.21 30.30
CA SER A 187 12.57 24.45 29.89
C SER A 187 12.88 24.51 28.39
N TRP A 188 13.21 23.38 27.75
CA TRP A 188 13.41 23.32 26.30
C TRP A 188 12.09 23.46 25.55
N VAL A 189 11.04 22.81 26.03
CA VAL A 189 9.68 22.94 25.48
C VAL A 189 9.16 24.38 25.64
N GLU A 190 9.33 24.98 26.82
CA GLU A 190 8.98 26.40 27.06
C GLU A 190 9.69 27.33 26.07
N ASN A 191 11.00 27.13 25.87
CA ASN A 191 11.77 27.92 24.90
C ASN A 191 11.31 27.70 23.45
N ALA A 192 10.98 26.47 23.07
CA ALA A 192 10.44 26.16 21.74
C ALA A 192 9.08 26.83 21.50
N LEU A 193 8.17 26.80 22.48
CA LEU A 193 6.86 27.49 22.40
C LEU A 193 7.04 29.01 22.26
N ARG A 194 7.96 29.60 23.03
CA ARG A 194 8.31 31.03 22.93
C ARG A 194 8.96 31.37 21.59
N TRP A 195 9.74 30.46 21.03
CA TRP A 195 10.35 30.62 19.71
C TRP A 195 9.28 30.66 18.63
N VAL A 196 8.25 29.79 18.70
CA VAL A 196 7.13 29.83 17.74
C VAL A 196 6.44 31.19 17.79
N LEU A 197 6.13 31.70 18.98
CA LEU A 197 5.48 33.01 19.12
C LEU A 197 6.31 34.16 18.51
N GLN A 198 7.64 34.07 18.60
CA GLN A 198 8.56 35.07 18.04
C GLN A 198 8.75 34.94 16.52
N ASN A 199 8.64 33.72 15.98
CA ASN A 199 8.97 33.41 14.58
C ASN A 199 7.77 33.04 13.72
N GLN A 200 6.54 33.12 14.25
CA GLN A 200 5.31 32.72 13.55
C GLN A 200 5.13 33.33 12.16
N ASN A 201 5.73 34.50 11.88
CA ASN A 201 5.63 35.19 10.58
C ASN A 201 7.00 35.37 9.90
N SER A 202 8.01 34.57 10.28
CA SER A 202 9.39 34.71 9.77
C SER A 202 9.63 33.95 8.45
N PHE A 203 8.73 33.06 8.05
CA PHE A 203 8.82 32.23 6.84
C PHE A 203 7.88 32.74 5.74
N GLU A 204 7.95 32.14 4.54
CA GLU A 204 7.04 32.47 3.43
C GLU A 204 5.57 32.28 3.83
N ASN A 205 5.30 31.17 4.52
CA ASN A 205 4.01 30.84 5.09
C ASN A 205 4.06 30.99 6.63
N PRO A 206 2.99 31.46 7.28
CA PRO A 206 2.97 31.61 8.73
C PRO A 206 2.87 30.26 9.45
N ILE A 207 3.43 30.17 10.67
CA ILE A 207 3.20 29.04 11.57
C ILE A 207 1.78 29.17 12.12
N THR A 208 0.91 28.23 11.77
CA THR A 208 -0.50 28.27 12.13
C THR A 208 -0.93 27.11 13.04
N THR A 209 -0.08 26.08 13.15
CA THR A 209 -0.34 24.87 13.94
C THR A 209 0.94 24.39 14.61
N ILE A 210 0.83 23.90 15.84
CA ILE A 210 1.89 23.21 16.58
C ILE A 210 1.42 21.78 16.87
N ASN A 211 2.30 20.81 16.68
CA ASN A 211 2.14 19.46 17.19
C ASN A 211 3.10 19.22 18.36
N LEU A 212 2.57 18.74 19.49
CA LEU A 212 3.35 18.24 20.63
C LEU A 212 2.96 16.80 20.95
N SER A 213 3.75 15.84 20.50
CA SER A 213 3.53 14.40 20.75
C SER A 213 4.34 13.94 21.97
N MET A 214 4.02 14.48 23.15
CA MET A 214 4.77 14.25 24.39
C MET A 214 3.89 14.37 25.63
N GLY A 215 4.35 13.80 26.74
CA GLY A 215 3.58 13.78 27.97
C GLY A 215 4.37 13.41 29.21
N VAL A 216 3.71 13.50 30.35
CA VAL A 216 4.20 12.96 31.63
C VAL A 216 3.40 11.70 31.95
N SER A 217 4.03 10.54 31.74
CA SER A 217 3.41 9.21 31.92
C SER A 217 2.79 8.99 33.30
N SER A 218 3.33 9.64 34.34
CA SER A 218 2.80 9.54 35.71
C SER A 218 1.61 10.47 36.00
N TRP A 219 1.08 11.20 35.01
CA TRP A 219 -0.04 12.14 35.21
C TRP A 219 -1.29 11.74 34.43
N ASN A 220 -2.42 11.67 35.14
CA ASN A 220 -3.72 11.39 34.55
C ASN A 220 -4.82 12.13 35.31
N ALA A 221 -5.23 13.30 34.80
CA ALA A 221 -6.26 14.11 35.44
C ALA A 221 -7.03 14.97 34.42
N ALA A 222 -8.18 15.48 34.84
CA ALA A 222 -8.96 16.46 34.07
C ALA A 222 -8.45 17.90 34.19
N THR A 223 -7.49 18.14 35.08
CA THR A 223 -6.90 19.45 35.36
C THR A 223 -5.39 19.36 35.31
N ILE A 224 -4.75 20.49 35.04
CA ILE A 224 -3.30 20.61 35.06
C ILE A 224 -2.71 20.33 36.46
N PRO A 225 -1.46 19.84 36.53
CA PRO A 225 -0.74 19.71 37.80
C PRO A 225 -0.41 21.08 38.41
N GLN A 226 -0.23 21.14 39.73
CA GLN A 226 0.17 22.38 40.43
C GLN A 226 1.53 22.92 39.99
N TRP A 227 2.38 22.06 39.43
CA TRP A 227 3.72 22.39 38.93
C TRP A 227 3.73 22.71 37.43
N ALA A 228 2.56 22.79 36.76
CA ALA A 228 2.46 23.17 35.35
C ALA A 228 3.08 24.56 35.12
N ASN A 229 3.99 24.64 34.14
CA ASN A 229 4.79 25.83 33.86
C ASN A 229 4.79 26.25 32.38
N LEU A 230 3.92 25.67 31.54
CA LEU A 230 3.80 26.03 30.12
C LEU A 230 2.50 26.79 29.80
N GLU A 231 1.69 27.12 30.82
CA GLU A 231 0.33 27.62 30.63
C GLU A 231 0.28 29.02 30.03
N ASP A 232 1.22 29.90 30.38
CA ASP A 232 1.30 31.24 29.81
C ASP A 232 1.77 31.22 28.35
N GLU A 233 2.67 30.33 27.97
CA GLU A 233 3.01 30.07 26.55
C GLU A 233 1.81 29.54 25.77
N PHE A 234 1.13 28.51 26.27
CA PHE A 234 -0.05 27.96 25.57
C PHE A 234 -1.16 28.99 25.43
N GLN A 235 -1.43 29.78 26.48
CA GLN A 235 -2.40 30.87 26.41
C GLN A 235 -2.01 31.92 25.37
N ALA A 236 -0.72 32.29 25.29
CA ALA A 236 -0.24 33.27 24.33
C ALA A 236 -0.32 32.77 22.88
N LEU A 237 0.00 31.50 22.64
CA LEU A 237 -0.07 30.85 21.32
C LEU A 237 -1.52 30.68 20.86
N GLU A 238 -2.42 30.24 21.74
CA GLU A 238 -3.85 30.17 21.44
C GLU A 238 -4.41 31.57 21.09
N ALA A 239 -4.05 32.59 21.87
CA ALA A 239 -4.44 33.97 21.61
C ALA A 239 -3.85 34.54 20.29
N ALA A 240 -2.73 33.98 19.82
CA ALA A 240 -2.15 34.28 18.51
C ALA A 240 -2.88 33.57 17.35
N GLY A 241 -3.84 32.68 17.63
CA GLY A 241 -4.60 31.94 16.63
C GLY A 241 -3.94 30.64 16.18
N ILE A 242 -2.91 30.19 16.89
CA ILE A 242 -2.19 28.95 16.59
C ILE A 242 -2.98 27.77 17.15
N PHE A 243 -3.16 26.73 16.35
CA PHE A 243 -3.80 25.48 16.75
C PHE A 243 -2.77 24.55 17.40
N ILE A 244 -2.98 24.10 18.63
CA ILE A 244 -2.00 23.35 19.41
C ILE A 244 -2.54 21.93 19.66
N ALA A 245 -2.10 20.96 18.86
CA ALA A 245 -2.46 19.55 19.02
C ALA A 245 -1.50 18.85 19.98
N VAL A 246 -2.03 18.14 20.98
CA VAL A 246 -1.23 17.48 22.02
C VAL A 246 -1.70 16.05 22.25
N SER A 247 -0.78 15.09 22.32
CA SER A 247 -1.08 13.68 22.59
C SER A 247 -1.72 13.49 23.98
N ALA A 248 -2.81 12.72 24.06
CA ALA A 248 -3.55 12.54 25.30
C ALA A 248 -2.79 11.75 26.39
N GLY A 249 -1.80 10.94 26.00
CA GLY A 249 -1.04 10.03 26.84
C GLY A 249 -1.41 8.56 26.60
N ASN A 250 -0.44 7.67 26.83
CA ASN A 250 -0.56 6.23 26.52
C ASN A 250 -0.74 5.33 27.77
N SER A 251 -1.11 5.89 28.93
CA SER A 251 -1.13 5.15 30.20
C SER A 251 -2.52 4.73 30.71
N PHE A 252 -3.54 4.65 29.84
CA PHE A 252 -4.91 4.35 30.28
C PHE A 252 -5.05 2.99 30.98
N THR A 253 -4.42 1.94 30.46
CA THR A 253 -4.42 0.61 31.07
C THR A 253 -3.88 0.62 32.50
N SER A 254 -2.86 1.44 32.76
CA SER A 254 -2.23 1.56 34.09
C SER A 254 -3.10 2.34 35.07
N PHE A 255 -3.74 3.43 34.63
CA PHE A 255 -4.58 4.25 35.50
C PHE A 255 -5.99 3.68 35.68
N ASN A 256 -6.51 3.00 34.65
CA ASN A 256 -7.87 2.49 34.56
C ASN A 256 -8.95 3.53 34.93
N ALA A 257 -8.73 4.78 34.54
CA ALA A 257 -9.60 5.91 34.86
C ALA A 257 -9.48 7.03 33.80
N PRO A 258 -10.58 7.73 33.46
CA PRO A 258 -10.53 8.89 32.57
C PRO A 258 -9.61 10.00 33.10
N GLY A 259 -8.84 10.59 32.20
CA GLY A 259 -7.89 11.66 32.47
C GLY A 259 -6.99 11.91 31.26
N LEU A 260 -6.19 12.97 31.32
CA LEU A 260 -5.21 13.33 30.30
C LEU A 260 -3.85 13.54 30.96
N SER A 261 -2.79 13.28 30.19
CA SER A 261 -1.41 13.63 30.50
C SER A 261 -1.23 15.16 30.54
N TYR A 262 -0.14 15.65 31.13
CA TYR A 262 0.31 17.04 30.94
C TYR A 262 1.39 17.03 29.83
N PRO A 263 1.30 17.86 28.78
CA PRO A 263 0.49 19.10 28.67
C PRO A 263 -0.94 18.97 28.13
N ALA A 264 -1.39 17.79 27.67
CA ALA A 264 -2.74 17.62 27.10
C ALA A 264 -3.90 18.00 28.04
N SER A 265 -3.70 18.00 29.35
CA SER A 265 -4.67 18.46 30.35
C SER A 265 -4.83 19.99 30.42
N SER A 266 -3.97 20.78 29.76
CA SER A 266 -4.11 22.24 29.66
C SER A 266 -5.38 22.63 28.89
N GLN A 267 -6.08 23.65 29.36
CA GLN A 267 -7.31 24.13 28.72
C GLN A 267 -7.04 24.89 27.40
N TYR A 268 -5.79 25.32 27.18
CA TYR A 268 -5.38 26.14 26.03
C TYR A 268 -4.93 25.30 24.82
N VAL A 269 -5.01 23.97 24.93
CA VAL A 269 -4.57 23.03 23.89
C VAL A 269 -5.68 22.04 23.54
N VAL A 270 -5.53 21.40 22.37
CA VAL A 270 -6.41 20.37 21.85
C VAL A 270 -5.83 18.99 22.17
N PRO A 271 -6.38 18.25 23.15
CA PRO A 271 -5.94 16.90 23.48
C PRO A 271 -6.47 15.88 22.48
N VAL A 272 -5.59 14.97 22.06
CA VAL A 272 -5.88 13.99 21.00
C VAL A 272 -5.72 12.55 21.50
N MET A 273 -6.82 11.81 21.45
CA MET A 273 -6.91 10.38 21.77
C MET A 273 -6.59 9.52 20.54
N ALA A 274 -6.16 8.28 20.75
CA ALA A 274 -5.84 7.34 19.67
C ALA A 274 -6.98 6.34 19.44
N THR A 275 -7.25 6.02 18.17
CA THR A 275 -8.10 4.92 17.75
C THR A 275 -7.34 3.85 17.00
N THR A 276 -7.92 2.64 17.03
CA THR A 276 -7.63 1.54 16.11
C THR A 276 -8.13 1.85 14.69
N ASP A 277 -7.78 0.98 13.74
CA ASP A 277 -8.29 0.89 12.37
C ASP A 277 -9.83 0.76 12.28
N SER A 278 -10.43 -0.05 13.15
CA SER A 278 -11.88 -0.19 13.34
C SER A 278 -12.52 1.06 13.95
N GLY A 279 -11.70 2.02 14.39
CA GLY A 279 -12.11 3.31 14.91
C GLY A 279 -12.63 3.29 16.34
N SER A 280 -12.34 2.22 17.09
CA SER A 280 -12.51 2.14 18.54
C SER A 280 -11.33 2.82 19.24
N LEU A 281 -11.48 3.28 20.49
CA LEU A 281 -10.35 3.84 21.25
C LEU A 281 -9.29 2.76 21.52
N SER A 282 -8.02 3.06 21.23
CA SER A 282 -6.91 2.18 21.55
C SER A 282 -6.83 1.92 23.05
N TYR A 283 -6.44 0.71 23.44
CA TYR A 283 -6.44 0.28 24.84
C TYR A 283 -5.54 1.17 25.72
N PHE A 284 -4.42 1.66 25.18
CA PHE A 284 -3.48 2.55 25.86
C PHE A 284 -3.95 4.01 25.97
N SER A 285 -4.89 4.46 25.11
CA SER A 285 -5.22 5.88 24.97
C SER A 285 -5.87 6.43 26.24
N GLN A 286 -5.20 7.38 26.89
CA GLN A 286 -5.83 8.26 27.88
C GLN A 286 -6.97 9.03 27.22
N ARG A 287 -8.01 9.33 28.00
CA ARG A 287 -9.30 9.74 27.45
C ARG A 287 -10.07 10.64 28.39
N LEU A 288 -10.68 11.68 27.81
CA LEU A 288 -11.59 12.63 28.46
C LEU A 288 -12.60 13.18 27.44
N PRO A 289 -13.86 13.47 27.82
CA PRO A 289 -14.89 13.89 26.86
C PRO A 289 -14.59 15.15 26.05
N ARG A 290 -13.70 16.04 26.55
CA ARG A 290 -13.27 17.24 25.81
C ARG A 290 -12.25 16.95 24.72
N ALA A 291 -11.66 15.76 24.69
CA ALA A 291 -10.65 15.37 23.72
C ALA A 291 -11.30 14.82 22.44
N ILE A 292 -10.55 14.89 21.34
CA ILE A 292 -10.94 14.30 20.06
C ILE A 292 -10.08 13.08 19.78
N ALA A 293 -10.67 12.01 19.25
CA ALA A 293 -9.96 10.81 18.85
C ALA A 293 -9.59 10.85 17.37
N ALA A 294 -8.42 10.35 17.02
CA ALA A 294 -7.95 10.18 15.66
C ALA A 294 -7.15 8.87 15.55
N PRO A 295 -6.92 8.34 14.33
CA PRO A 295 -6.12 7.14 14.12
C PRO A 295 -4.74 7.27 14.75
N GLY A 296 -4.33 6.28 15.55
CA GLY A 296 -3.06 6.34 16.28
C GLY A 296 -2.47 4.98 16.68
N GLN A 297 -2.98 3.87 16.14
CA GLN A 297 -2.43 2.54 16.36
C GLN A 297 -1.91 1.98 15.03
N SER A 298 -0.70 1.45 15.07
CA SER A 298 0.03 0.85 13.94
C SER A 298 0.23 1.79 12.75
N ILE A 299 0.32 3.11 12.97
CA ILE A 299 0.39 4.10 11.89
C ILE A 299 1.74 4.04 11.19
N VAL A 300 1.75 3.72 9.90
CA VAL A 300 2.94 3.77 9.04
C VAL A 300 3.27 5.21 8.69
N SER A 301 4.51 5.63 8.92
CA SER A 301 5.00 6.96 8.53
C SER A 301 6.52 7.00 8.35
N THR A 302 7.04 8.15 7.93
CA THR A 302 8.44 8.35 7.59
C THR A 302 9.36 8.12 8.79
N ILE A 303 10.46 7.41 8.63
CA ILE A 303 11.50 7.25 9.64
C ILE A 303 12.85 7.72 9.08
N PRO A 304 13.83 8.08 9.93
CA PRO A 304 15.18 8.36 9.44
C PRO A 304 15.81 7.12 8.81
N ASP A 305 16.61 7.30 7.76
CA ASP A 305 17.32 6.24 7.04
C ASP A 305 18.08 5.26 7.96
N TYR A 306 18.79 5.78 8.98
CA TYR A 306 19.53 4.91 9.91
C TYR A 306 18.64 4.00 10.79
N LYS A 307 17.32 4.27 10.86
CA LYS A 307 16.33 3.42 11.53
C LYS A 307 15.65 2.43 10.58
N GLY A 308 15.77 2.63 9.27
CA GLY A 308 15.27 1.71 8.25
C GLY A 308 16.40 0.86 7.69
N ASN A 309 16.60 0.92 6.38
CA ASN A 309 17.58 0.08 5.67
C ASN A 309 19.02 0.65 5.73
N ASN A 310 19.19 1.90 6.18
CA ASN A 310 20.46 2.59 6.34
C ASN A 310 21.32 2.59 5.06
N ASN A 311 20.68 2.75 3.91
CA ASN A 311 21.32 2.76 2.58
C ASN A 311 21.78 4.16 2.14
N GLN A 312 21.63 5.18 3.00
CA GLN A 312 21.92 6.60 2.75
C GLN A 312 20.91 7.32 1.85
N VAL A 313 19.72 6.74 1.68
CA VAL A 313 18.58 7.30 0.94
C VAL A 313 17.47 7.60 1.95
N GLY A 314 16.95 8.83 1.92
CA GLY A 314 15.88 9.24 2.85
C GLY A 314 14.50 8.83 2.34
N ASP A 315 14.20 7.53 2.28
CA ASP A 315 12.94 7.01 1.76
C ASP A 315 12.25 5.94 2.63
N ASP A 316 12.75 5.72 3.84
CA ASP A 316 12.25 4.68 4.76
C ASP A 316 10.96 5.05 5.52
N TYR A 317 10.12 4.03 5.74
CA TYR A 317 8.89 4.14 6.53
C TYR A 317 8.84 3.06 7.61
N GLY A 318 8.15 3.33 8.72
CA GLY A 318 7.92 2.38 9.82
C GLY A 318 6.59 2.59 10.52
N ALA A 319 6.07 1.55 11.17
CA ALA A 319 4.82 1.60 11.94
C ALA A 319 5.08 1.95 13.41
N MET A 320 4.29 2.88 13.95
CA MET A 320 4.31 3.22 15.38
C MET A 320 2.89 3.36 15.95
N SER A 321 2.74 2.98 17.22
CA SER A 321 1.48 3.06 17.95
C SER A 321 1.58 4.05 19.11
N GLY A 322 0.63 4.99 19.19
CA GLY A 322 0.52 5.94 20.28
C GLY A 322 -0.44 7.09 20.02
N THR A 323 -0.87 7.76 21.09
CA THR A 323 -1.52 9.09 20.97
C THR A 323 -0.60 10.13 20.32
N SER A 324 0.71 9.87 20.32
CA SER A 324 1.73 10.56 19.54
C SER A 324 1.54 10.51 18.03
N MET A 325 0.86 9.49 17.49
CA MET A 325 0.54 9.37 16.05
C MET A 325 -0.84 9.95 15.74
N ALA A 326 -1.74 9.98 16.72
CA ALA A 326 -3.06 10.60 16.56
C ALA A 326 -3.00 12.14 16.57
N ALA A 327 -2.18 12.73 17.45
CA ALA A 327 -1.97 14.18 17.53
C ALA A 327 -1.56 14.83 16.18
N PRO A 328 -0.55 14.32 15.45
CA PRO A 328 -0.17 14.87 14.15
C PRO A 328 -1.25 14.71 13.09
N TYR A 329 -2.07 13.67 13.18
CA TYR A 329 -3.22 13.49 12.30
C TYR A 329 -4.23 14.64 12.47
N VAL A 330 -4.52 15.02 13.72
CA VAL A 330 -5.40 16.17 14.02
C VAL A 330 -4.73 17.50 13.67
N ALA A 331 -3.40 17.62 13.84
CA ALA A 331 -2.65 18.79 13.40
C ALA A 331 -2.75 18.99 11.88
N GLY A 332 -2.60 17.93 11.08
CA GLY A 332 -2.83 17.98 9.63
C GLY A 332 -4.29 18.26 9.27
N ALA A 333 -5.25 17.69 10.00
CA ALA A 333 -6.67 17.99 9.78
C ALA A 333 -7.02 19.47 10.06
N SER A 334 -6.35 20.09 11.04
CA SER A 334 -6.60 21.49 11.42
C SER A 334 -6.24 22.48 10.31
N VAL A 335 -5.14 22.25 9.60
CA VAL A 335 -4.72 23.10 8.48
C VAL A 335 -5.60 22.91 7.24
N ILE A 336 -6.11 21.69 7.00
CA ILE A 336 -7.09 21.42 5.93
C ILE A 336 -8.40 22.15 6.22
N ILE A 337 -8.89 22.06 7.46
CA ILE A 337 -10.12 22.76 7.88
C ILE A 337 -9.91 24.28 7.83
N ARG A 338 -8.74 24.79 8.23
CA ARG A 338 -8.41 26.22 8.09
C ARG A 338 -8.45 26.64 6.62
N GLN A 339 -7.84 25.87 5.71
CA GLN A 339 -7.88 26.15 4.26
C GLN A 339 -9.32 26.21 3.73
N ALA A 340 -10.20 25.30 4.17
CA ALA A 340 -11.62 25.33 3.82
C ALA A 340 -12.36 26.56 4.40
N MET A 341 -12.08 26.94 5.65
CA MET A 341 -12.63 28.15 6.27
C MET A 341 -12.20 29.43 5.53
N GLU A 342 -10.93 29.53 5.14
CA GLU A 342 -10.40 30.64 4.33
C GLU A 342 -11.04 30.67 2.94
N PHE A 343 -11.23 29.50 2.31
CA PHE A 343 -11.91 29.37 1.03
C PHE A 343 -13.31 30.01 1.08
N VAL A 344 -14.08 29.75 2.14
CA VAL A 344 -15.42 30.34 2.31
C VAL A 344 -15.40 31.80 2.80
N GLY A 345 -14.22 32.38 2.95
CA GLY A 345 -14.02 33.80 3.27
C GLY A 345 -14.01 34.11 4.76
N MET A 346 -13.82 33.10 5.62
CA MET A 346 -13.59 33.34 7.05
C MET A 346 -12.21 33.98 7.24
N THR A 347 -12.12 34.87 8.21
CA THR A 347 -10.89 35.59 8.58
C THR A 347 -10.73 35.53 10.10
N ASN A 348 -9.51 35.74 10.61
CA ASN A 348 -9.18 35.61 12.04
C ASN A 348 -9.58 34.24 12.62
N ILE A 349 -9.25 33.16 11.90
CA ILE A 349 -9.61 31.79 12.29
C ILE A 349 -8.77 31.39 13.51
N THR A 350 -9.43 31.18 14.65
CA THR A 350 -8.80 30.77 15.92
C THR A 350 -8.80 29.25 16.10
N GLN A 351 -8.00 28.75 17.05
CA GLN A 351 -8.04 27.35 17.50
C GLN A 351 -9.46 26.90 17.84
N ASP A 352 -10.17 27.68 18.67
CA ASP A 352 -11.54 27.37 19.08
C ASP A 352 -12.50 27.23 17.90
N MET A 353 -12.37 28.07 16.88
CA MET A 353 -13.24 27.96 15.69
C MET A 353 -13.02 26.64 14.98
N ILE A 354 -11.77 26.24 14.77
CA ILE A 354 -11.41 24.97 14.13
C ILE A 354 -11.84 23.79 15.00
N PHE A 355 -11.49 23.81 16.30
CA PHE A 355 -11.73 22.69 17.20
C PHE A 355 -13.23 22.47 17.47
N ASN A 356 -14.00 23.53 17.72
CA ASN A 356 -15.45 23.40 17.89
C ASN A 356 -16.12 22.91 16.61
N HIS A 357 -15.62 23.33 15.44
CA HIS A 357 -16.10 22.84 14.14
C HIS A 357 -15.79 21.35 13.93
N MET A 358 -14.58 20.91 14.29
CA MET A 358 -14.23 19.48 14.30
C MET A 358 -15.18 18.69 15.21
N MET A 359 -15.36 19.13 16.45
CA MET A 359 -16.19 18.43 17.45
C MET A 359 -17.67 18.38 17.08
N ALA A 360 -18.19 19.42 16.43
CA ALA A 360 -19.58 19.47 15.95
C ALA A 360 -19.85 18.46 14.82
N ASN A 361 -18.83 18.16 14.01
CA ASN A 361 -18.94 17.27 12.85
C ASN A 361 -18.30 15.88 13.08
N ALA A 362 -17.74 15.65 14.26
CA ALA A 362 -17.13 14.39 14.67
C ALA A 362 -18.15 13.26 14.83
N ASP A 363 -17.71 12.04 14.52
CA ASP A 363 -18.47 10.83 14.80
C ASP A 363 -18.48 10.55 16.31
N THR A 364 -19.56 9.94 16.79
CA THR A 364 -19.68 9.55 18.20
C THR A 364 -19.33 8.08 18.34
N LEU A 365 -18.35 7.76 19.18
CA LEU A 365 -17.93 6.40 19.47
C LEU A 365 -18.27 6.05 20.93
N PHE A 366 -18.72 4.83 21.18
CA PHE A 366 -18.99 4.34 22.53
C PHE A 366 -17.79 3.54 23.03
N ASP A 367 -17.32 3.86 24.24
CA ASP A 367 -16.20 3.18 24.88
C ASP A 367 -16.70 2.31 26.04
N ALA A 368 -16.60 1.00 25.87
CA ALA A 368 -17.02 0.04 26.88
C ALA A 368 -16.18 0.13 28.17
N ALA A 369 -14.91 0.55 28.08
CA ALA A 369 -14.01 0.60 29.24
C ALA A 369 -14.43 1.68 30.25
N THR A 370 -14.94 2.81 29.78
CA THR A 370 -15.41 3.91 30.64
C THR A 370 -16.92 4.05 30.70
N ASN A 371 -17.67 3.33 29.86
CA ASN A 371 -19.12 3.46 29.66
C ASN A 371 -19.52 4.90 29.30
N LEU A 372 -18.67 5.58 28.53
CA LEU A 372 -18.86 6.96 28.04
C LEU A 372 -18.80 6.98 26.51
N SER A 373 -19.32 8.05 25.92
CA SER A 373 -19.17 8.31 24.49
C SER A 373 -18.17 9.44 24.25
N TYR A 374 -17.30 9.24 23.28
CA TYR A 374 -16.27 10.19 22.85
C TYR A 374 -16.49 10.61 21.40
N LYS A 375 -15.71 11.60 20.94
CA LYS A 375 -15.77 12.15 19.59
C LYS A 375 -14.55 11.69 18.79
N ARG A 376 -14.77 11.16 17.59
CA ARG A 376 -13.72 10.82 16.61
C ARG A 376 -13.76 11.78 15.44
N LEU A 377 -12.59 12.23 15.00
CA LEU A 377 -12.45 13.07 13.81
C LEU A 377 -13.17 12.44 12.61
N ASN A 378 -14.01 13.25 11.96
CA ASN A 378 -14.56 12.97 10.64
C ASN A 378 -14.23 14.18 9.76
N LEU A 379 -13.10 14.10 9.05
CA LEU A 379 -12.55 15.20 8.28
C LEU A 379 -13.46 15.54 7.10
N GLN A 380 -14.05 14.54 6.45
CA GLN A 380 -15.02 14.76 5.38
C GLN A 380 -16.22 15.58 5.85
N LYS A 381 -16.91 15.16 6.92
CA LYS A 381 -18.07 15.91 7.44
C LYS A 381 -17.68 17.33 7.85
N ALA A 382 -16.51 17.50 8.45
CA ALA A 382 -16.01 18.82 8.82
C ALA A 382 -15.80 19.71 7.58
N VAL A 383 -15.17 19.24 6.51
CA VAL A 383 -14.97 20.04 5.29
C VAL A 383 -16.30 20.25 4.54
N ASP A 384 -17.10 19.20 4.35
CA ASP A 384 -18.40 19.26 3.67
C ASP A 384 -19.36 20.28 4.32
N ALA A 385 -19.32 20.42 5.66
CA ALA A 385 -20.13 21.38 6.39
C ALA A 385 -19.73 22.84 6.16
N LEU A 386 -18.51 23.10 5.67
CA LEU A 386 -18.05 24.44 5.31
C LEU A 386 -18.34 24.77 3.84
N MET A 387 -18.09 23.81 2.96
CA MET A 387 -18.08 24.06 1.52
C MET A 387 -19.45 24.51 0.98
N PRO A 388 -19.51 25.54 0.11
CA PRO A 388 -20.76 26.08 -0.38
C PRO A 388 -21.47 25.08 -1.30
N SER A 389 -22.81 25.20 -1.39
CA SER A 389 -23.57 24.55 -2.45
C SER A 389 -23.20 25.10 -3.82
N ASP A 390 -23.33 24.27 -4.86
CA ASP A 390 -23.21 24.65 -6.27
C ASP A 390 -24.04 25.92 -6.56
N ASP A 391 -23.39 26.97 -7.08
CA ASP A 391 -23.96 28.29 -7.29
C ASP A 391 -24.54 28.47 -8.70
N TYR A 392 -24.10 27.65 -9.66
CA TYR A 392 -24.61 27.63 -11.02
C TYR A 392 -25.04 26.21 -11.45
N GLY A 393 -25.39 26.07 -12.72
CA GLY A 393 -25.92 24.81 -13.22
C GLY A 393 -24.82 23.94 -13.79
N SER A 394 -24.65 22.74 -13.25
CA SER A 394 -23.68 21.74 -13.73
C SER A 394 -23.99 21.06 -15.09
N THR A 395 -24.99 21.55 -15.84
CA THR A 395 -25.38 20.99 -17.15
C THR A 395 -25.81 22.06 -18.14
N THR A 396 -25.83 21.74 -19.43
CA THR A 396 -26.37 22.62 -20.47
C THR A 396 -27.86 22.97 -20.25
N ALA A 397 -28.64 22.08 -19.64
CA ALA A 397 -30.05 22.31 -19.34
C ALA A 397 -30.26 23.32 -18.20
N THR A 398 -29.41 23.24 -17.17
CA THR A 398 -29.42 24.13 -16.00
C THR A 398 -28.59 25.39 -16.19
N ALA A 399 -27.99 25.58 -17.38
CA ALA A 399 -27.13 26.71 -17.70
C ALA A 399 -27.78 28.07 -17.36
N PHE A 400 -27.04 28.87 -16.59
CA PHE A 400 -27.45 30.19 -16.15
C PHE A 400 -27.54 31.16 -17.32
N ASN A 401 -28.67 31.86 -17.46
CA ASN A 401 -28.89 32.74 -18.60
C ASN A 401 -28.30 34.13 -18.35
N LEU A 402 -27.19 34.45 -19.02
CA LEU A 402 -26.58 35.78 -19.04
C LEU A 402 -27.36 36.77 -19.92
N GLY A 403 -28.35 36.32 -20.69
CA GLY A 403 -29.15 37.16 -21.58
C GLY A 403 -28.40 37.59 -22.84
N THR A 404 -28.76 38.75 -23.39
CA THR A 404 -28.12 39.32 -24.58
C THR A 404 -26.98 40.24 -24.15
N ILE A 405 -25.74 39.87 -24.46
CA ILE A 405 -24.54 40.65 -24.08
C ILE A 405 -24.26 41.67 -25.20
N THR A 406 -24.36 42.97 -24.89
CA THR A 406 -24.20 44.07 -25.87
C THR A 406 -22.86 44.81 -25.79
N GLY A 407 -22.04 44.45 -24.81
CA GLY A 407 -20.71 45.02 -24.54
C GLY A 407 -19.92 44.06 -23.66
N THR A 408 -19.47 44.51 -22.50
CA THR A 408 -18.81 43.68 -21.49
C THR A 408 -19.80 43.26 -20.40
N SER A 409 -19.84 41.98 -20.06
CA SER A 409 -20.59 41.44 -18.91
C SER A 409 -19.62 40.77 -17.93
N THR A 410 -19.82 40.96 -16.63
CA THR A 410 -19.00 40.35 -15.59
C THR A 410 -19.87 39.43 -14.74
N THR A 411 -19.37 38.25 -14.42
CA THR A 411 -20.05 37.26 -13.58
C THR A 411 -19.04 36.60 -12.65
N SER A 412 -19.45 36.33 -11.42
CA SER A 412 -18.62 35.76 -10.38
C SER A 412 -19.30 34.53 -9.81
N GLY A 413 -18.51 33.52 -9.49
CA GLY A 413 -18.97 32.26 -8.91
C GLY A 413 -17.85 31.49 -8.25
N ALA A 414 -18.12 30.26 -7.86
CA ALA A 414 -17.16 29.36 -7.25
C ALA A 414 -17.31 27.95 -7.81
N ILE A 415 -16.20 27.39 -8.27
CA ILE A 415 -16.09 25.93 -8.46
C ILE A 415 -15.84 25.35 -7.07
N GLY A 416 -16.91 24.90 -6.41
CA GLY A 416 -16.91 24.48 -5.01
C GLY A 416 -16.45 23.02 -4.80
N LYS A 417 -16.46 22.23 -5.87
CA LYS A 417 -15.93 20.85 -5.93
C LYS A 417 -15.14 20.66 -7.22
N LYS A 418 -14.20 19.73 -7.27
CA LYS A 418 -13.46 19.40 -8.51
C LYS A 418 -14.38 18.83 -9.60
N SER A 419 -15.50 18.22 -9.24
CA SER A 419 -16.54 17.76 -10.17
C SER A 419 -17.49 18.87 -10.62
N ASP A 420 -17.43 20.05 -10.02
CA ASP A 420 -18.32 21.18 -10.28
C ASP A 420 -18.01 21.83 -11.64
N ALA A 421 -19.04 22.25 -12.35
CA ALA A 421 -18.94 22.73 -13.72
C ALA A 421 -19.96 23.81 -14.04
N ASP A 422 -19.58 25.07 -14.10
CA ASP A 422 -20.56 26.14 -14.29
C ASP A 422 -20.91 26.36 -15.76
N TYR A 423 -22.17 26.11 -16.10
CA TYR A 423 -22.69 26.40 -17.44
C TYR A 423 -23.39 27.77 -17.51
N PHE A 424 -23.01 28.55 -18.50
CA PHE A 424 -23.58 29.85 -18.84
C PHE A 424 -24.13 29.84 -20.25
N LYS A 425 -25.32 30.39 -20.46
CA LYS A 425 -25.90 30.60 -21.80
C LYS A 425 -26.14 32.07 -22.09
N PHE A 426 -25.88 32.50 -23.31
CA PHE A 426 -26.06 33.88 -23.73
C PHE A 426 -26.47 33.98 -25.21
N THR A 427 -27.08 35.10 -25.59
CA THR A 427 -27.42 35.42 -26.98
C THR A 427 -26.47 36.50 -27.49
N ALA A 428 -25.81 36.25 -28.63
CA ALA A 428 -24.90 37.21 -29.24
C ALA A 428 -25.69 38.37 -29.90
N ASN A 429 -25.35 39.62 -29.59
CA ASN A 429 -26.02 40.79 -30.19
C ASN A 429 -25.48 41.15 -31.60
N ALA A 430 -24.26 40.74 -31.92
CA ALA A 430 -23.54 41.04 -33.14
C ALA A 430 -22.71 39.83 -33.59
N THR A 431 -22.41 39.75 -34.89
CA THR A 431 -21.53 38.71 -35.45
C THR A 431 -20.07 39.16 -35.32
N GLY A 432 -19.20 38.30 -34.78
CA GLY A 432 -17.79 38.63 -34.56
C GLY A 432 -17.09 37.68 -33.57
N ASN A 433 -15.86 38.02 -33.18
CA ASN A 433 -15.13 37.27 -32.14
C ASN A 433 -15.68 37.61 -30.75
N PHE A 434 -15.87 36.62 -29.91
CA PHE A 434 -16.37 36.73 -28.54
C PHE A 434 -15.39 36.06 -27.59
N THR A 435 -15.19 36.64 -26.41
CA THR A 435 -14.20 36.18 -25.42
C THR A 435 -14.85 36.00 -24.07
N PHE A 436 -14.48 34.92 -23.37
CA PHE A 436 -14.64 34.76 -21.93
C PHE A 436 -13.25 34.76 -21.31
N ASN A 437 -13.04 35.54 -20.28
CA ASN A 437 -11.74 35.61 -19.61
C ASN A 437 -11.93 35.74 -18.10
N VAL A 438 -11.42 34.80 -17.32
CA VAL A 438 -11.28 34.92 -15.87
C VAL A 438 -10.36 36.11 -15.59
N THR A 439 -10.91 37.14 -14.96
CA THR A 439 -10.22 38.39 -14.61
C THR A 439 -9.69 38.39 -13.18
N SER A 440 -10.21 37.51 -12.33
CA SER A 440 -9.58 37.13 -11.06
C SER A 440 -9.93 35.68 -10.74
N SER A 441 -8.92 34.84 -10.53
CA SER A 441 -9.05 33.58 -9.81
C SER A 441 -8.45 33.76 -8.42
N GLN A 442 -9.13 33.27 -7.39
CA GLN A 442 -8.56 33.09 -6.06
C GLN A 442 -8.40 31.59 -5.80
N GLN A 443 -7.40 31.23 -4.99
CA GLN A 443 -7.09 29.85 -4.64
C GLN A 443 -6.55 29.05 -5.83
N GLU A 444 -6.91 27.78 -5.98
CA GLU A 444 -6.24 26.81 -6.85
C GLU A 444 -6.93 26.59 -8.21
N LEU A 445 -7.84 27.50 -8.60
CA LEU A 445 -8.61 27.35 -9.83
C LEU A 445 -7.73 27.50 -11.08
N ALA A 446 -7.46 26.37 -11.75
CA ALA A 446 -6.89 26.34 -13.10
C ALA A 446 -8.02 26.23 -14.13
N ALA A 447 -8.50 27.38 -14.62
CA ALA A 447 -9.70 27.46 -15.44
C ALA A 447 -9.59 26.63 -16.74
N SER A 448 -10.64 25.85 -17.01
CA SER A 448 -10.83 25.11 -18.25
C SER A 448 -12.19 25.43 -18.85
N TRP A 449 -12.19 25.83 -20.12
CA TRP A 449 -13.37 26.31 -20.83
C TRP A 449 -13.78 25.34 -21.93
N GLN A 450 -15.09 25.10 -22.06
CA GLN A 450 -15.69 24.45 -23.22
C GLN A 450 -16.85 25.28 -23.76
N VAL A 451 -16.95 25.44 -25.07
CA VAL A 451 -17.96 26.28 -25.73
C VAL A 451 -18.81 25.44 -26.65
N TYR A 452 -20.13 25.61 -26.60
CA TYR A 452 -21.11 24.89 -27.40
C TYR A 452 -21.99 25.84 -28.23
N ALA A 453 -22.25 25.45 -29.48
CA ALA A 453 -23.28 26.06 -30.32
C ALA A 453 -24.71 25.69 -29.85
N ALA A 454 -25.73 26.38 -30.39
CA ALA A 454 -27.14 26.14 -30.07
C ALA A 454 -27.61 24.69 -30.30
N ASN A 455 -26.96 23.96 -31.23
CA ASN A 455 -27.24 22.55 -31.53
C ASN A 455 -26.41 21.56 -30.68
N GLY A 456 -25.64 22.06 -29.70
CA GLY A 456 -24.80 21.24 -28.81
C GLY A 456 -23.41 20.91 -29.35
N THR A 457 -23.04 21.35 -30.56
CA THR A 457 -21.70 21.09 -31.10
C THR A 457 -20.64 21.91 -30.36
N THR A 458 -19.56 21.26 -29.90
CA THR A 458 -18.41 21.94 -29.30
C THR A 458 -17.69 22.80 -30.33
N LEU A 459 -17.47 24.07 -30.01
CA LEU A 459 -16.81 25.06 -30.86
C LEU A 459 -15.37 25.34 -30.43
N ALA A 460 -15.05 25.23 -29.14
CA ALA A 460 -13.72 25.45 -28.58
C ALA A 460 -13.57 24.72 -27.24
N THR A 461 -12.35 24.26 -26.95
CA THR A 461 -11.92 23.77 -25.62
C THR A 461 -10.58 24.43 -25.31
N GLN A 462 -10.42 25.00 -24.11
CA GLN A 462 -9.20 25.73 -23.75
C GLN A 462 -8.91 25.67 -22.25
N ASN A 463 -7.74 25.13 -21.89
CA ASN A 463 -7.20 25.15 -20.52
C ASN A 463 -6.35 26.41 -20.33
N ALA A 464 -7.01 27.54 -20.15
CA ALA A 464 -6.37 28.84 -19.92
C ALA A 464 -7.35 29.78 -19.21
N ASN A 465 -6.85 30.92 -18.75
CA ASN A 465 -7.70 31.94 -18.11
C ASN A 465 -8.83 32.45 -19.01
N GLY A 466 -8.76 32.29 -20.34
CA GLY A 466 -9.85 32.64 -21.23
C GLY A 466 -9.96 31.78 -22.47
N VAL A 467 -11.10 31.92 -23.14
CA VAL A 467 -11.45 31.28 -24.42
C VAL A 467 -11.99 32.31 -25.40
N SER A 468 -11.61 32.18 -26.68
CA SER A 468 -12.04 33.07 -27.78
C SER A 468 -12.66 32.26 -28.91
N PHE A 469 -13.82 32.69 -29.41
CA PHE A 469 -14.53 31.99 -30.49
C PHE A 469 -15.45 32.94 -31.28
N THR A 470 -15.87 32.52 -32.48
CA THR A 470 -16.73 33.35 -33.34
C THR A 470 -18.22 33.10 -33.04
N VAL A 471 -19.00 34.17 -32.93
CA VAL A 471 -20.46 34.13 -32.73
C VAL A 471 -21.21 34.80 -33.89
N THR A 472 -22.47 34.42 -34.09
CA THR A 472 -23.40 35.00 -35.06
C THR A 472 -24.53 35.75 -34.33
N ALA A 473 -24.83 36.97 -34.77
CA ALA A 473 -25.90 37.78 -34.18
C ALA A 473 -27.25 37.02 -34.11
N GLY A 474 -27.90 37.07 -32.95
CA GLY A 474 -29.19 36.43 -32.68
C GLY A 474 -29.13 34.94 -32.33
N GLN A 475 -27.96 34.30 -32.38
CA GLN A 475 -27.78 32.91 -31.95
C GLN A 475 -27.44 32.82 -30.45
N THR A 476 -27.85 31.71 -29.84
CA THR A 476 -27.55 31.39 -28.44
C THR A 476 -26.39 30.41 -28.36
N TYR A 477 -25.50 30.64 -27.40
CA TYR A 477 -24.32 29.82 -27.13
C TYR A 477 -24.32 29.41 -25.67
N THR A 478 -23.72 28.25 -25.37
CA THR A 478 -23.49 27.79 -24.00
C THR A 478 -21.99 27.65 -23.76
N VAL A 479 -21.51 28.08 -22.62
CA VAL A 479 -20.11 28.01 -22.21
C VAL A 479 -20.04 27.31 -20.86
N ARG A 480 -19.12 26.37 -20.71
CA ARG A 480 -18.83 25.62 -19.49
C ARG A 480 -17.49 26.07 -18.94
N LEU A 481 -17.43 26.35 -17.65
CA LEU A 481 -16.21 26.60 -16.88
C LEU A 481 -15.99 25.46 -15.88
N THR A 482 -14.79 24.87 -15.88
CA THR A 482 -14.34 23.87 -14.90
C THR A 482 -12.93 24.20 -14.42
N THR A 483 -12.36 23.34 -13.58
CA THR A 483 -10.96 23.40 -13.15
C THR A 483 -10.17 22.17 -13.60
N THR A 484 -8.89 22.33 -13.95
CA THR A 484 -7.91 21.23 -14.07
C THR A 484 -7.00 21.14 -12.84
N GLY A 485 -7.19 22.02 -11.86
CA GLY A 485 -6.42 22.10 -10.62
C GLY A 485 -7.31 21.84 -9.40
N GLY A 486 -7.19 22.68 -8.37
CA GLY A 486 -8.04 22.65 -7.19
C GLY A 486 -9.31 23.50 -7.36
N VAL A 487 -10.10 23.56 -6.28
CA VAL A 487 -11.30 24.42 -6.21
C VAL A 487 -10.93 25.89 -6.10
N GLY A 488 -11.81 26.79 -6.54
CA GLY A 488 -11.56 28.22 -6.42
C GLY A 488 -12.70 29.12 -6.85
N LYS A 489 -12.60 30.37 -6.45
CA LYS A 489 -13.54 31.43 -6.84
C LYS A 489 -13.06 32.09 -8.11
N TYR A 490 -13.99 32.43 -9.00
CA TYR A 490 -13.68 33.15 -10.21
C TYR A 490 -14.55 34.40 -10.35
N THR A 491 -13.99 35.37 -11.06
CA THR A 491 -14.76 36.38 -11.77
C THR A 491 -14.32 36.32 -13.22
N PHE A 492 -15.26 36.14 -14.14
CA PHE A 492 -14.97 36.22 -15.57
C PHE A 492 -15.67 37.40 -16.22
N THR A 493 -15.07 37.83 -17.32
CA THR A 493 -15.57 38.88 -18.18
C THR A 493 -15.87 38.31 -19.57
N ALA A 494 -17.10 38.49 -20.02
CA ALA A 494 -17.59 38.11 -21.33
C ALA A 494 -17.72 39.36 -22.22
N ALA A 495 -17.04 39.39 -23.37
CA ALA A 495 -17.03 40.56 -24.25
C ALA A 495 -16.92 40.21 -25.75
N ALA A 496 -17.57 41.01 -26.59
CA ALA A 496 -17.37 41.02 -28.03
C ALA A 496 -16.07 41.78 -28.39
N GLY A 497 -15.16 41.15 -29.13
CA GLY A 497 -13.87 41.70 -29.50
C GLY A 497 -13.99 42.91 -30.44
N GLY A 498 -13.36 44.04 -30.06
CA GLY A 498 -13.24 45.22 -30.90
C GLY A 498 -12.28 45.01 -32.08
N SER A 499 -12.63 45.54 -33.25
CA SER A 499 -11.82 45.42 -34.47
C SER A 499 -10.54 46.24 -34.40
N GLY A 500 -9.38 45.59 -34.46
CA GLY A 500 -8.09 46.22 -34.79
C GLY A 500 -7.83 46.12 -36.29
N GLY A 501 -7.93 47.25 -37.00
CA GLY A 501 -7.67 47.36 -38.44
C GLY A 501 -6.19 47.50 -38.79
N GLY A 502 -5.81 46.97 -39.95
CA GLY A 502 -4.50 47.16 -40.57
C GLY A 502 -4.44 46.57 -42.00
N SER A 503 -4.84 47.39 -42.99
CA SER A 503 -4.46 47.44 -44.42
C SER A 503 -3.66 46.25 -45.00
N GLY A 504 -4.04 45.52 -46.04
CA GLY A 504 -4.68 45.94 -47.29
C GLY A 504 -3.65 46.46 -48.32
N GLY A 505 -3.29 45.65 -49.33
CA GLY A 505 -2.50 46.10 -50.49
C GLY A 505 -1.87 44.96 -51.28
N GLY A 506 -2.53 44.50 -52.36
CA GLY A 506 -2.00 43.48 -53.27
C GLY A 506 -1.38 44.03 -54.55
N GLY A 507 -0.65 43.14 -55.25
CA GLY A 507 -0.67 43.04 -56.72
C GLY A 507 0.37 43.82 -57.54
N GLY A 508 1.28 43.07 -58.19
CA GLY A 508 1.48 43.14 -59.65
C GLY A 508 2.65 43.95 -60.23
N GLY A 509 3.62 43.23 -60.81
CA GLY A 509 4.05 43.39 -62.22
C GLY A 509 5.09 44.45 -62.62
N GLY A 510 6.26 43.97 -63.07
CA GLY A 510 6.83 44.32 -64.39
C GLY A 510 7.87 45.44 -64.53
N GLY A 511 9.09 45.06 -64.91
CA GLY A 511 9.78 45.64 -66.08
C GLY A 511 10.92 46.66 -65.89
N GLY A 512 12.16 46.19 -66.07
CA GLY A 512 13.13 46.74 -67.05
C GLY A 512 14.15 47.82 -66.62
N GLY A 513 15.44 47.56 -66.87
CA GLY A 513 16.41 48.60 -67.27
C GLY A 513 17.87 48.52 -66.79
N GLY A 514 18.70 47.70 -67.48
CA GLY A 514 20.02 48.04 -68.05
C GLY A 514 21.21 48.60 -67.22
N GLY A 515 22.39 47.97 -67.37
CA GLY A 515 23.71 48.59 -67.16
C GLY A 515 24.85 47.55 -67.10
N GLY A 516 25.74 47.50 -68.10
CA GLY A 516 26.70 46.39 -68.31
C GLY A 516 28.16 46.65 -67.94
N GLY A 517 29.01 45.65 -68.23
CA GLY A 517 30.44 45.81 -68.52
C GLY A 517 31.41 44.87 -67.80
N GLY A 518 32.10 44.00 -68.57
CA GLY A 518 33.44 43.48 -68.23
C GLY A 518 33.56 41.98 -67.98
N GLY A 519 33.61 41.17 -69.05
CA GLY A 519 33.88 39.72 -68.96
C GLY A 519 35.35 39.40 -68.69
N ALA A 520 35.60 38.67 -67.60
CA ALA A 520 36.80 37.85 -67.43
C ALA A 520 36.53 36.46 -68.02
N VAL A 521 37.53 35.86 -68.65
CA VAL A 521 37.45 34.51 -69.23
C VAL A 521 37.19 33.50 -68.10
N GLN A 522 35.99 32.91 -68.09
CA GLN A 522 35.60 31.85 -67.16
C GLN A 522 36.46 30.59 -67.44
N PRO A 523 37.10 29.97 -66.42
CA PRO A 523 37.80 28.70 -66.56
C PRO A 523 36.82 27.57 -66.88
N SER A 524 37.28 26.48 -67.50
CA SER A 524 36.43 25.31 -67.70
C SER A 524 36.08 24.69 -66.34
N PHE A 525 34.80 24.62 -66.01
CA PHE A 525 34.30 24.08 -64.75
C PHE A 525 33.38 22.88 -64.97
N THR A 526 33.25 22.04 -63.94
CA THR A 526 32.19 21.03 -63.86
C THR A 526 31.00 21.63 -63.12
N ASP A 527 29.81 21.56 -63.71
CA ASP A 527 28.60 22.10 -63.09
C ASP A 527 27.93 21.05 -62.21
N TRP A 528 27.74 21.36 -60.93
CA TRP A 528 27.01 20.52 -59.97
C TRP A 528 25.57 20.99 -59.76
N GLY A 529 25.16 22.09 -60.39
CA GLY A 529 23.79 22.59 -60.34
C GLY A 529 23.41 23.19 -58.98
N VAL A 530 22.10 23.19 -58.70
CA VAL A 530 21.56 23.62 -57.40
C VAL A 530 21.94 22.58 -56.36
N LEU A 531 22.61 23.03 -55.30
CA LEU A 531 23.17 22.15 -54.29
C LEU A 531 22.76 22.56 -52.87
N ASP A 532 22.18 21.61 -52.17
CA ASP A 532 21.89 21.61 -50.73
C ASP A 532 22.96 20.79 -49.99
N PHE A 533 23.22 19.56 -50.41
CA PHE A 533 24.37 18.74 -49.98
C PHE A 533 24.96 17.94 -51.14
N GLY A 534 26.28 17.86 -51.22
CA GLY A 534 26.99 17.04 -52.20
C GLY A 534 28.27 16.47 -51.64
N GLN A 535 28.42 15.15 -51.75
CA GLN A 535 29.66 14.45 -51.43
C GLN A 535 30.27 13.84 -52.69
N TYR A 536 31.52 14.21 -52.95
CA TYR A 536 32.26 13.84 -54.16
C TYR A 536 33.59 13.23 -53.74
N ASN A 537 33.66 11.91 -53.78
CA ASN A 537 34.87 11.18 -53.40
C ASN A 537 35.83 11.08 -54.60
N ASP A 538 37.12 10.97 -54.31
CA ASP A 538 38.21 10.75 -55.29
C ASP A 538 38.29 11.83 -56.39
N VAL A 539 38.03 13.11 -56.06
CA VAL A 539 38.05 14.19 -57.07
C VAL A 539 39.49 14.49 -57.50
N VAL A 540 39.86 13.99 -58.67
CA VAL A 540 41.22 14.16 -59.23
C VAL A 540 41.51 15.62 -59.62
N ILE A 541 42.48 16.23 -58.93
CA ILE A 541 42.74 17.68 -59.01
C ILE A 541 43.67 18.06 -60.17
N GLY A 542 44.69 17.25 -60.48
CA GLY A 542 45.59 17.49 -61.63
C GLY A 542 46.22 18.90 -61.67
N GLY A 543 46.40 19.55 -60.50
CA GLY A 543 46.89 20.91 -60.34
C GLY A 543 45.80 21.92 -59.95
N GLU A 544 44.76 22.07 -60.78
CA GLU A 544 43.66 23.02 -60.57
C GLU A 544 42.35 22.54 -61.21
N ARG A 545 41.26 22.60 -60.44
CA ARG A 545 39.89 22.28 -60.87
C ARG A 545 38.92 23.37 -60.41
N TRP A 546 37.87 23.56 -61.21
CA TRP A 546 36.78 24.49 -60.93
C TRP A 546 35.44 23.75 -60.99
N PHE A 547 34.56 24.06 -60.04
CA PHE A 547 33.19 23.55 -59.97
C PHE A 547 32.21 24.71 -59.85
N ARG A 548 31.10 24.67 -60.59
CA ARG A 548 29.99 25.62 -60.43
C ARG A 548 28.96 25.00 -59.48
N VAL A 549 28.51 25.79 -58.51
CA VAL A 549 27.39 25.44 -57.63
C VAL A 549 26.41 26.62 -57.55
N GLU A 550 25.13 26.32 -57.50
CA GLU A 550 24.08 27.27 -57.19
C GLU A 550 23.56 26.97 -55.78
N ALA A 551 23.61 27.97 -54.89
CA ALA A 551 23.19 27.78 -53.52
C ALA A 551 21.68 27.54 -53.46
N ALA A 552 21.25 26.40 -52.92
CA ALA A 552 19.84 26.06 -52.80
C ALA A 552 19.08 27.03 -51.87
N ARG A 553 19.75 27.64 -50.89
CA ARG A 553 19.12 28.49 -49.88
C ARG A 553 20.06 29.61 -49.38
N THR A 554 19.45 30.60 -48.74
CA THR A 554 20.21 31.66 -48.04
C THR A 554 20.78 31.08 -46.75
N GLY A 555 22.08 31.18 -46.57
CA GLY A 555 22.78 30.61 -45.41
C GLY A 555 24.26 30.33 -45.70
N MET A 556 24.88 29.54 -44.83
CA MET A 556 26.28 29.14 -44.97
C MET A 556 26.44 28.16 -46.15
N LEU A 557 27.29 28.51 -47.10
CA LEU A 557 27.84 27.57 -48.07
C LEU A 557 29.25 27.18 -47.61
N SER A 558 29.40 25.93 -47.20
CA SER A 558 30.64 25.34 -46.73
C SER A 558 31.18 24.35 -47.75
N VAL A 559 32.48 24.44 -48.02
CA VAL A 559 33.21 23.46 -48.83
C VAL A 559 34.33 22.90 -47.97
N LEU A 560 34.27 21.61 -47.69
CA LEU A 560 35.32 20.85 -47.02
C LEU A 560 35.99 19.93 -48.04
N GLY A 561 37.32 19.91 -48.06
CA GLY A 561 38.11 18.93 -48.80
C GLY A 561 38.99 18.13 -47.87
N GLN A 562 38.98 16.80 -48.00
CA GLN A 562 39.89 15.88 -47.33
C GLN A 562 40.81 15.19 -48.34
N TYR A 563 42.08 15.00 -48.01
CA TYR A 563 43.06 14.35 -48.89
C TYR A 563 44.05 13.50 -48.10
N THR A 564 44.68 12.52 -48.75
CA THR A 564 45.70 11.67 -48.13
C THR A 564 47.11 12.00 -48.62
N GLY A 565 48.09 11.97 -47.70
CA GLY A 565 49.52 12.18 -48.00
C GLY A 565 50.09 13.56 -47.66
N ALA A 566 51.40 13.76 -47.92
CA ALA A 566 52.14 14.99 -47.59
C ALA A 566 51.90 16.17 -48.57
N ASN A 567 51.14 15.92 -49.64
CA ASN A 567 50.82 16.90 -50.68
C ASN A 567 49.49 17.59 -50.33
N GLY A 568 49.50 18.91 -50.24
CA GLY A 568 48.34 19.70 -49.82
C GLY A 568 47.35 19.97 -50.94
N ALA A 569 46.07 20.14 -50.57
CA ALA A 569 45.03 20.76 -51.40
C ALA A 569 44.39 21.94 -50.68
N THR A 570 43.84 22.88 -51.45
CA THR A 570 43.14 24.06 -50.94
C THR A 570 41.87 24.31 -51.74
N VAL A 571 40.75 24.41 -51.03
CA VAL A 571 39.43 24.78 -51.60
C VAL A 571 39.17 26.27 -51.41
N SER A 572 38.63 26.97 -52.40
CA SER A 572 38.33 28.40 -52.29
C SER A 572 37.05 28.74 -53.05
N ILE A 573 36.28 29.71 -52.57
CA ILE A 573 34.97 30.08 -53.12
C ILE A 573 35.04 31.44 -53.80
N TYR A 574 34.53 31.50 -55.03
CA TYR A 574 34.48 32.68 -55.89
C TYR A 574 33.02 33.05 -56.23
N ASN A 575 32.74 34.34 -56.46
CA ASN A 575 31.42 34.80 -56.91
C ASN A 575 31.21 34.57 -58.41
N SER A 576 30.00 34.85 -58.91
CA SER A 576 29.65 34.80 -60.33
C SER A 576 30.52 35.68 -61.25
N SER A 577 31.22 36.67 -60.68
CA SER A 577 32.18 37.53 -61.39
C SER A 577 33.63 37.03 -61.30
N MET A 578 33.85 35.78 -60.84
CA MET A 578 35.17 35.15 -60.65
C MET A 578 36.09 35.89 -59.67
N GLN A 579 35.52 36.60 -58.69
CA GLN A 579 36.28 37.21 -57.61
C GLN A 579 36.29 36.30 -56.39
N LEU A 580 37.47 36.11 -55.79
CA LEU A 580 37.63 35.33 -54.58
C LEU A 580 36.82 35.98 -53.45
N ILE A 581 35.89 35.22 -52.86
CA ILE A 581 35.10 35.65 -51.70
C ILE A 581 35.66 35.04 -50.42
N ALA A 582 36.07 33.77 -50.47
CA ALA A 582 36.68 33.08 -49.34
C ALA A 582 37.81 32.15 -49.81
N GLY A 583 38.97 32.29 -49.17
CA GLY A 583 40.09 31.38 -49.36
C GLY A 583 40.04 30.21 -48.40
N GLY A 584 40.60 29.07 -48.80
CA GLY A 584 40.64 27.87 -47.98
C GLY A 584 41.56 27.98 -46.78
N VAL A 585 41.08 27.56 -45.63
CA VAL A 585 41.85 27.35 -44.41
C VAL A 585 42.28 25.89 -44.38
N ASN A 586 43.59 25.64 -44.41
CA ASN A 586 44.13 24.29 -44.35
C ASN A 586 44.44 23.89 -42.91
N ALA A 587 43.98 22.71 -42.49
CA ALA A 587 44.23 22.13 -41.19
C ALA A 587 44.58 20.64 -41.36
N GLY A 588 45.86 20.31 -41.21
CA GLY A 588 46.34 18.94 -41.44
C GLY A 588 46.04 18.45 -42.86
N SER A 589 45.35 17.33 -42.96
CA SER A 589 44.89 16.69 -44.22
C SER A 589 43.53 17.21 -44.72
N THR A 590 43.08 18.36 -44.21
CA THR A 590 41.79 18.97 -44.56
C THR A 590 41.94 20.42 -45.01
N THR A 591 41.00 20.89 -45.82
CA THR A 591 40.88 22.29 -46.24
C THR A 591 39.41 22.71 -46.22
N ARG A 592 39.09 23.90 -45.69
CA ARG A 592 37.72 24.38 -45.55
C ARG A 592 37.57 25.81 -46.02
N SER A 593 36.49 26.11 -46.73
CA SER A 593 36.09 27.48 -47.07
C SER A 593 34.60 27.66 -46.80
N ASP A 594 34.23 28.76 -46.13
CA ASP A 594 32.86 29.06 -45.75
C ASP A 594 32.46 30.47 -46.20
N ILE A 595 31.24 30.65 -46.72
CA ILE A 595 30.66 31.96 -47.02
C ILE A 595 29.19 32.03 -46.61
N GLN A 596 28.68 33.25 -46.40
CA GLN A 596 27.25 33.50 -46.42
C GLN A 596 26.77 33.63 -47.88
N ALA A 597 25.98 32.66 -48.32
CA ALA A 597 25.39 32.58 -49.64
C ALA A 597 23.93 33.07 -49.65
N ALA A 598 23.48 33.61 -50.78
CA ALA A 598 22.07 33.92 -51.01
C ALA A 598 21.41 32.80 -51.82
N ALA A 599 20.13 32.51 -51.55
CA ALA A 599 19.36 31.53 -52.34
C ALA A 599 19.39 31.85 -53.83
N GLY A 600 19.67 30.84 -54.68
CA GLY A 600 19.84 30.99 -56.13
C GLY A 600 21.11 31.73 -56.55
N GLY A 601 22.01 32.03 -55.60
CA GLY A 601 23.30 32.64 -55.87
C GLY A 601 24.25 31.65 -56.53
N GLU A 602 24.95 32.10 -57.57
CA GLU A 602 25.92 31.28 -58.30
C GLU A 602 27.34 31.50 -57.74
N TYR A 603 28.00 30.40 -57.39
CA TYR A 603 29.33 30.37 -56.79
C TYR A 603 30.23 29.35 -57.51
N PHE A 604 31.54 29.63 -57.49
CA PHE A 604 32.55 28.78 -58.11
C PHE A 604 33.53 28.28 -57.06
N ILE A 605 33.63 26.96 -56.93
CA ILE A 605 34.57 26.29 -56.03
C ILE A 605 35.84 25.99 -56.82
N ARG A 606 36.95 26.55 -56.38
CA ARG A 606 38.28 26.29 -56.92
C ARG A 606 39.01 25.32 -56.00
N VAL A 607 39.51 24.23 -56.55
CA VAL A 607 40.36 23.27 -55.83
C VAL A 607 41.74 23.27 -56.47
N THR A 608 42.76 23.56 -55.67
CA THR A 608 44.15 23.66 -56.13
C THR A 608 45.07 22.85 -55.23
N GLY A 609 46.17 22.32 -55.76
CA GLY A 609 47.13 21.60 -54.93
C GLY A 609 47.87 20.49 -55.67
N SER A 610 48.72 19.78 -54.93
CA SER A 610 49.50 18.63 -55.42
C SER A 610 48.95 17.28 -54.96
N ALA A 611 47.83 17.26 -54.21
CA ALA A 611 47.11 16.03 -53.89
C ALA A 611 46.62 15.34 -55.18
N ALA A 612 46.65 14.00 -55.19
CA ALA A 612 46.19 13.21 -56.35
C ALA A 612 44.68 13.37 -56.53
N ASP A 613 43.96 13.25 -55.42
CA ASP A 613 42.52 13.38 -55.27
C ASP A 613 42.19 14.13 -53.97
N VAL A 614 40.94 14.63 -53.88
CA VAL A 614 40.32 15.17 -52.68
C VAL A 614 38.89 14.66 -52.60
N ASP A 615 38.47 14.24 -51.41
CA ASP A 615 37.06 14.03 -51.09
C ASP A 615 36.43 15.36 -50.69
N LEU A 616 35.44 15.81 -51.45
CA LEU A 616 34.76 17.10 -51.25
C LEU A 616 33.38 16.89 -50.64
N SER A 617 33.11 17.61 -49.55
CA SER A 617 31.77 17.80 -49.00
C SER A 617 31.37 19.26 -49.19
N VAL A 618 30.31 19.50 -49.94
CA VAL A 618 29.74 20.83 -50.15
C VAL A 618 28.37 20.88 -49.48
N VAL A 619 28.18 21.83 -48.57
CA VAL A 619 27.01 21.90 -47.67
C VAL A 619 26.41 23.30 -47.71
N ASN A 620 25.11 23.40 -47.99
CA ASN A 620 24.33 24.63 -47.92
C ASN A 620 23.07 24.43 -47.06
N LEU A 621 23.24 23.81 -45.88
CA LEU A 621 22.13 23.41 -45.01
C LEU A 621 21.99 24.29 -43.75
N VAL A 622 23.02 25.06 -43.39
CA VAL A 622 23.06 25.84 -42.13
C VAL A 622 22.73 27.30 -42.39
N SER A 623 21.87 27.89 -41.56
CA SER A 623 21.64 29.34 -41.50
C SER A 623 21.59 29.79 -40.04
N GLN A 624 21.96 31.04 -39.78
CA GLN A 624 21.91 31.62 -38.44
C GLN A 624 21.25 32.98 -38.48
N SER A 625 20.28 33.22 -37.58
CA SER A 625 19.61 34.50 -37.38
C SER A 625 19.60 34.83 -35.89
N GLY A 626 20.37 35.84 -35.48
CA GLY A 626 20.58 36.11 -34.06
C GLY A 626 21.24 34.91 -33.35
N GLN A 627 20.62 34.45 -32.26
CA GLN A 627 21.09 33.29 -31.48
C GLN A 627 20.49 31.95 -31.94
N THR A 628 19.68 31.97 -33.00
CA THR A 628 19.02 30.77 -33.55
C THR A 628 19.77 30.26 -34.76
N VAL A 629 20.19 29.00 -34.72
CA VAL A 629 20.78 28.26 -35.84
C VAL A 629 19.74 27.30 -36.39
N THR A 630 19.50 27.35 -37.69
CA THR A 630 18.61 26.42 -38.40
C THR A 630 19.43 25.56 -39.35
N VAL A 631 19.31 24.25 -39.19
CA VAL A 631 19.86 23.21 -40.07
C VAL A 631 18.70 22.60 -40.83
N ALA A 632 18.63 22.84 -42.13
CA ALA A 632 17.54 22.36 -42.96
C ALA A 632 17.92 21.06 -43.70
N GLY A 633 16.93 20.22 -43.96
CA GLY A 633 17.10 18.86 -44.53
C GLY A 633 17.44 18.79 -46.01
N SER A 634 17.74 17.58 -46.49
CA SER A 634 17.88 17.22 -47.91
C SER A 634 16.78 16.22 -48.36
N ASN A 635 16.86 15.71 -49.58
CA ASN A 635 15.96 14.65 -50.10
C ASN A 635 16.56 13.24 -49.99
N GLY A 636 17.76 13.10 -49.43
CA GLY A 636 18.41 11.81 -49.16
C GLY A 636 18.61 11.59 -47.67
N ASN A 637 19.05 10.39 -47.30
CA ASN A 637 19.30 10.02 -45.92
C ASN A 637 20.40 10.91 -45.31
N ASP A 638 20.03 11.67 -44.29
CA ASP A 638 20.93 12.58 -43.58
C ASP A 638 21.26 12.07 -42.17
N ALA A 639 22.49 12.35 -41.73
CA ALA A 639 22.97 12.07 -40.38
C ALA A 639 23.41 13.38 -39.70
N TYR A 640 22.66 13.80 -38.70
CA TYR A 640 22.91 15.01 -37.93
C TYR A 640 23.37 14.70 -36.51
N SER A 641 24.21 15.57 -35.94
CA SER A 641 24.47 15.56 -34.50
C SER A 641 24.54 16.96 -33.92
N PHE A 642 24.12 17.08 -32.67
CA PHE A 642 24.34 18.24 -31.81
C PHE A 642 25.03 17.79 -30.53
N ALA A 643 26.01 18.54 -30.05
CA ALA A 643 26.62 18.31 -28.74
C ALA A 643 26.74 19.62 -27.97
N ALA A 644 26.19 19.63 -26.76
CA ALA A 644 26.25 20.77 -25.87
C ALA A 644 27.58 20.87 -25.12
N GLY A 645 28.00 22.10 -24.83
CA GLY A 645 29.20 22.37 -24.06
C GLY A 645 29.61 23.84 -24.07
N ALA A 646 30.86 24.13 -23.72
CA ALA A 646 31.41 25.49 -23.79
C ALA A 646 31.34 26.07 -25.22
N THR A 647 31.39 25.20 -26.22
CA THR A 647 31.10 25.50 -27.62
C THR A 647 30.07 24.49 -28.10
N GLN A 648 28.96 24.97 -28.65
CA GLN A 648 27.90 24.16 -29.23
C GLN A 648 28.40 23.61 -30.57
N VAL A 649 28.36 22.28 -30.73
CA VAL A 649 28.88 21.60 -31.92
C VAL A 649 27.73 21.00 -32.71
N VAL A 650 27.65 21.34 -33.99
CA VAL A 650 26.66 20.80 -34.94
C VAL A 650 27.41 20.02 -36.02
N THR A 651 27.05 18.77 -36.28
CA THR A 651 27.61 17.96 -37.37
C THR A 651 26.52 17.59 -38.36
N ILE A 652 26.81 17.71 -39.65
CA ILE A 652 25.89 17.42 -40.75
C ILE A 652 26.63 16.56 -41.75
N ASN A 653 26.23 15.30 -41.90
CA ASN A 653 26.85 14.34 -42.82
C ASN A 653 28.40 14.34 -42.72
N GLY A 654 28.93 14.42 -41.49
CA GLY A 654 30.36 14.47 -41.19
C GLY A 654 31.02 15.86 -41.22
N VAL A 655 30.31 16.91 -41.65
CA VAL A 655 30.81 18.30 -41.65
C VAL A 655 30.42 19.00 -40.34
N GLN A 656 31.42 19.40 -39.56
CA GLN A 656 31.24 19.99 -38.23
C GLN A 656 31.17 21.53 -38.26
N TYR A 657 30.35 22.13 -37.41
CA TYR A 657 30.20 23.56 -37.18
C TYR A 657 30.27 23.82 -35.67
N SER A 658 30.88 24.93 -35.28
CA SER A 658 31.10 25.27 -33.86
C SER A 658 30.59 26.68 -33.58
N PHE A 659 29.75 26.81 -32.55
CA PHE A 659 29.16 28.07 -32.13
C PHE A 659 29.48 28.32 -30.65
N ALA A 660 29.99 29.50 -30.32
CA ALA A 660 30.11 29.87 -28.91
C ALA A 660 28.72 29.90 -28.25
N ALA A 661 28.58 29.43 -27.01
CA ALA A 661 27.28 29.38 -26.33
C ALA A 661 26.59 30.76 -26.22
N SER A 662 27.37 31.85 -26.16
CA SER A 662 26.85 33.22 -26.18
C SER A 662 26.40 33.71 -27.56
N ALA A 663 26.76 33.01 -28.63
CA ALA A 663 26.47 33.37 -30.01
C ALA A 663 25.28 32.58 -30.58
N ALA A 664 25.03 31.37 -30.08
CA ALA A 664 23.87 30.56 -30.43
C ALA A 664 23.43 29.69 -29.25
N ASN A 665 22.16 29.78 -28.90
CA ASN A 665 21.54 29.01 -27.82
C ASN A 665 20.24 28.32 -28.25
N GLN A 666 19.81 28.49 -29.50
CA GLN A 666 18.65 27.82 -30.05
C GLN A 666 19.01 27.14 -31.37
N PHE A 667 18.69 25.85 -31.50
CA PHE A 667 19.05 25.04 -32.65
C PHE A 667 17.83 24.31 -33.20
N ASN A 668 17.53 24.50 -34.49
CA ASN A 668 16.37 23.90 -35.16
C ASN A 668 16.87 23.00 -36.30
N PHE A 669 16.62 21.71 -36.22
CA PHE A 669 16.99 20.70 -37.22
C PHE A 669 15.75 20.23 -37.99
N GLN A 670 15.91 20.02 -39.30
CA GLN A 670 14.90 19.45 -40.18
C GLN A 670 15.53 18.27 -40.94
N GLY A 671 14.94 17.08 -40.90
CA GLY A 671 15.46 15.91 -41.61
C GLY A 671 15.24 15.98 -43.11
N GLY A 672 14.01 16.30 -43.53
CA GLY A 672 13.67 16.44 -44.94
C GLY A 672 12.98 15.19 -45.46
N GLY A 673 13.47 14.62 -46.56
CA GLY A 673 13.03 13.33 -47.05
C GLY A 673 14.20 12.36 -47.09
N GLY A 674 13.98 11.10 -46.76
CA GLY A 674 15.06 10.13 -46.56
C GLY A 674 14.72 9.23 -45.40
N ALA A 675 15.68 8.43 -44.96
CA ALA A 675 15.68 7.82 -43.63
C ALA A 675 16.76 8.54 -42.82
N ASP A 676 16.33 9.48 -41.99
CA ASP A 676 17.18 10.47 -41.35
C ASP A 676 17.44 10.13 -39.89
N VAL A 677 18.67 10.38 -39.45
CA VAL A 677 19.13 10.12 -38.08
C VAL A 677 19.62 11.40 -37.44
N ILE A 678 19.20 11.66 -36.20
CA ILE A 678 19.77 12.73 -35.38
C ILE A 678 20.27 12.22 -34.04
N THR A 679 21.47 12.67 -33.63
CA THR A 679 22.01 12.44 -32.29
C THR A 679 22.13 13.75 -31.52
N LEU A 680 21.46 13.89 -30.38
CA LEU A 680 21.57 15.06 -29.51
C LEU A 680 22.28 14.67 -28.22
N VAL A 681 23.40 15.31 -27.93
CA VAL A 681 24.19 15.09 -26.71
C VAL A 681 24.04 16.33 -25.82
N GLY A 682 23.57 16.10 -24.60
CA GLY A 682 23.38 17.12 -23.58
C GLY A 682 24.67 17.60 -22.96
N SER A 683 24.55 18.41 -21.92
CA SER A 683 25.68 19.04 -21.25
C SER A 683 26.12 18.22 -20.05
N THR A 684 26.70 18.84 -19.03
CA THR A 684 27.00 18.18 -17.74
C THR A 684 26.06 18.66 -16.63
N GLY A 685 24.98 19.34 -16.99
CA GLY A 685 23.95 19.81 -16.07
C GLY A 685 22.61 19.20 -16.45
N SER A 686 21.56 19.45 -15.66
CA SER A 686 20.24 18.84 -15.92
C SER A 686 19.61 19.27 -17.25
N GLU A 687 19.11 18.28 -17.98
CA GLU A 687 18.39 18.42 -19.23
C GLU A 687 16.99 17.79 -19.22
N ILE A 688 16.11 18.35 -20.06
CA ILE A 688 14.80 17.77 -20.39
C ILE A 688 14.75 17.47 -21.88
N ALA A 689 14.47 16.21 -22.20
CA ALA A 689 14.26 15.70 -23.54
C ALA A 689 12.80 15.32 -23.75
N ASN A 690 12.23 15.66 -24.91
CA ASN A 690 10.93 15.15 -25.34
C ASN A 690 11.08 14.52 -26.73
N LEU A 691 10.65 13.28 -26.91
CA LEU A 691 10.79 12.49 -28.14
C LEU A 691 9.40 12.02 -28.59
N TYR A 692 9.01 12.37 -29.80
CA TYR A 692 7.78 11.93 -30.47
C TYR A 692 8.14 11.16 -31.73
N ALA A 693 7.19 10.47 -32.36
CA ALA A 693 7.38 9.93 -33.70
C ALA A 693 7.74 11.06 -34.69
N GLY A 694 8.98 11.05 -35.19
CA GLY A 694 9.45 12.01 -36.20
C GLY A 694 9.96 13.34 -35.64
N SER A 695 9.94 13.60 -34.33
CA SER A 695 10.43 14.88 -33.78
C SER A 695 10.93 14.79 -32.34
N SER A 696 11.90 15.63 -31.97
CA SER A 696 12.42 15.69 -30.61
C SER A 696 12.81 17.10 -30.18
N SER A 697 12.93 17.28 -28.88
CA SER A 697 13.55 18.44 -28.27
C SER A 697 14.52 18.03 -27.17
N LEU A 698 15.56 18.84 -26.96
CA LEU A 698 16.49 18.72 -25.84
C LEU A 698 16.77 20.12 -25.31
N ALA A 699 16.55 20.37 -24.03
CA ALA A 699 16.75 21.66 -23.41
C ALA A 699 17.56 21.53 -22.11
N GLY A 700 18.61 22.35 -22.00
CA GLY A 700 19.35 22.56 -20.76
C GLY A 700 19.32 24.04 -20.36
N ALA A 701 19.98 24.41 -19.27
CA ALA A 701 19.93 25.78 -18.73
C ALA A 701 20.35 26.88 -19.73
N THR A 702 21.21 26.55 -20.70
CA THR A 702 21.81 27.53 -21.61
C THR A 702 21.53 27.27 -23.09
N TYR A 703 20.77 26.24 -23.44
CA TYR A 703 20.48 25.91 -24.84
C TYR A 703 19.16 25.16 -25.00
N ALA A 704 18.57 25.27 -26.19
CA ALA A 704 17.39 24.51 -26.59
C ALA A 704 17.56 24.01 -28.03
N VAL A 705 17.26 22.73 -28.24
CA VAL A 705 17.30 22.08 -29.55
C VAL A 705 15.91 21.56 -29.90
N SER A 706 15.47 21.75 -31.14
CA SER A 706 14.29 21.13 -31.72
C SER A 706 14.68 20.44 -33.03
N ALA A 707 14.17 19.24 -33.26
CA ALA A 707 14.43 18.42 -34.42
C ALA A 707 13.11 17.86 -34.97
N VAL A 708 12.86 17.97 -36.27
CA VAL A 708 11.62 17.52 -36.91
C VAL A 708 11.92 16.80 -38.22
N GLY A 709 11.17 15.73 -38.51
CA GLY A 709 11.31 14.89 -39.71
C GLY A 709 12.43 13.87 -39.60
N PHE A 710 12.59 13.22 -38.45
CA PHE A 710 13.64 12.21 -38.21
C PHE A 710 13.06 10.85 -37.85
N GLU A 711 13.37 9.80 -38.61
CA GLU A 711 12.94 8.43 -38.30
C GLU A 711 13.74 7.80 -37.16
N THR A 712 14.99 8.21 -36.94
CA THR A 712 15.80 7.72 -35.81
C THR A 712 16.37 8.87 -35.00
N GLN A 713 16.12 8.85 -33.70
CA GLN A 713 16.43 9.95 -32.81
C GLN A 713 17.14 9.41 -31.57
N ASN A 714 18.42 9.77 -31.39
CA ASN A 714 19.26 9.27 -30.31
C ASN A 714 19.65 10.42 -29.38
N LEU A 715 19.22 10.38 -28.13
CA LEU A 715 19.51 11.42 -27.14
C LEU A 715 20.44 10.86 -26.05
N ARG A 716 21.36 11.70 -25.56
CA ARG A 716 22.28 11.37 -24.46
C ARG A 716 22.28 12.51 -23.45
N GLY A 717 22.07 12.22 -22.16
CA GLY A 717 22.03 13.22 -21.09
C GLY A 717 23.36 13.96 -20.94
N GLY A 718 24.46 13.22 -20.77
CA GLY A 718 25.80 13.83 -20.62
C GLY A 718 26.17 14.20 -19.17
N GLY A 719 25.23 14.06 -18.25
CA GLY A 719 25.40 14.12 -16.80
C GLY A 719 24.58 15.26 -16.19
N GLY A 720 24.16 15.11 -14.93
CA GLY A 720 23.16 15.98 -14.33
C GLY A 720 22.08 15.13 -13.68
N VAL A 721 20.91 15.72 -13.43
CA VAL A 721 19.68 14.94 -13.21
C VAL A 721 18.80 15.17 -14.44
N ASP A 722 18.78 14.21 -15.35
CA ASP A 722 18.22 14.34 -16.69
C ASP A 722 16.86 13.63 -16.80
N ILE A 723 15.94 14.21 -17.58
CA ILE A 723 14.59 13.68 -17.81
C ILE A 723 14.35 13.44 -19.30
N ALA A 724 13.95 12.23 -19.70
CA ALA A 724 13.50 11.91 -21.06
C ALA A 724 12.01 11.54 -21.06
N ASN A 725 11.20 12.29 -21.81
CA ASN A 725 9.79 11.95 -22.08
C ASN A 725 9.67 11.40 -23.51
N LEU A 726 9.16 10.19 -23.68
CA LEU A 726 8.96 9.51 -24.96
C LEU A 726 7.45 9.33 -25.20
N TYR A 727 6.98 9.63 -26.39
CA TYR A 727 5.56 9.57 -26.77
C TYR A 727 5.35 8.64 -27.95
N ASP A 728 4.32 7.80 -27.85
CA ASP A 728 3.91 6.81 -28.84
C ASP A 728 3.39 7.42 -30.16
N SER A 729 3.16 6.53 -31.11
CA SER A 729 2.45 6.76 -32.35
C SER A 729 1.03 6.17 -32.27
N ALA A 730 0.21 6.38 -33.30
CA ALA A 730 -1.15 5.84 -33.34
C ALA A 730 -1.23 4.35 -33.74
N GLY A 731 -0.12 3.62 -33.72
CA GLY A 731 -0.06 2.19 -34.02
C GLY A 731 0.83 1.47 -33.00
N ASP A 732 0.86 0.15 -33.05
CA ASP A 732 1.53 -0.66 -32.02
C ASP A 732 3.01 -0.27 -31.81
N ASP A 733 3.32 0.13 -30.58
CA ASP A 733 4.62 0.61 -30.14
C ASP A 733 5.23 -0.28 -29.04
N ALA A 734 6.56 -0.31 -29.00
CA ALA A 734 7.33 -1.08 -28.02
C ALA A 734 8.30 -0.18 -27.26
N PHE A 735 8.12 -0.10 -25.95
CA PHE A 735 9.04 0.52 -25.01
C PHE A 735 9.96 -0.53 -24.38
N THR A 736 11.26 -0.31 -24.37
CA THR A 736 12.24 -1.16 -23.68
C THR A 736 13.17 -0.30 -22.84
N ALA A 737 13.31 -0.64 -21.56
CA ALA A 737 14.03 0.13 -20.58
C ALA A 737 15.08 -0.71 -19.82
N TRP A 738 16.26 -0.13 -19.66
CA TRP A 738 17.37 -0.55 -18.82
C TRP A 738 17.75 0.61 -17.90
N SER A 739 18.65 0.39 -16.94
CA SER A 739 19.12 1.47 -16.06
C SER A 739 19.89 2.59 -16.79
N ASP A 740 20.57 2.28 -17.90
CA ASP A 740 21.41 3.23 -18.65
C ASP A 740 20.77 3.75 -19.94
N ARG A 741 19.68 3.13 -20.41
CA ARG A 741 19.04 3.48 -21.68
C ARG A 741 17.58 3.07 -21.76
N VAL A 742 16.83 3.82 -22.56
CA VAL A 742 15.47 3.48 -22.97
C VAL A 742 15.28 3.63 -24.47
N VAL A 743 14.39 2.82 -25.04
CA VAL A 743 14.01 2.85 -26.45
C VAL A 743 12.49 2.78 -26.56
N LEU A 744 11.88 3.71 -27.29
CA LEU A 744 10.49 3.62 -27.75
C LEU A 744 10.49 3.55 -29.28
N ALA A 745 9.92 2.50 -29.85
CA ALA A 745 9.93 2.30 -31.29
C ALA A 745 8.60 1.72 -31.80
N GLY A 746 8.24 2.13 -33.01
CA GLY A 746 7.06 1.65 -33.73
C GLY A 746 7.30 1.59 -35.22
N THR A 747 6.22 1.52 -35.99
CA THR A 747 6.32 1.48 -37.44
C THR A 747 6.86 2.81 -37.99
N GLY A 748 8.11 2.79 -38.44
CA GLY A 748 8.73 3.92 -39.14
C GLY A 748 9.43 4.94 -38.25
N TYR A 749 9.57 4.71 -36.94
CA TYR A 749 10.38 5.55 -36.07
C TYR A 749 11.05 4.75 -34.93
N SER A 750 12.17 5.28 -34.42
CA SER A 750 12.88 4.76 -33.25
C SER A 750 13.48 5.90 -32.44
N ASN A 751 13.06 5.99 -31.19
CA ASN A 751 13.47 7.01 -30.22
C ASN A 751 14.28 6.35 -29.11
N GLU A 752 15.57 6.69 -29.01
CA GLU A 752 16.47 6.20 -27.97
C GLU A 752 16.92 7.36 -27.07
N ALA A 753 16.92 7.14 -25.76
CA ALA A 753 17.52 8.04 -24.78
C ALA A 753 18.48 7.25 -23.88
N ARG A 754 19.71 7.74 -23.70
CA ARG A 754 20.74 7.13 -22.86
C ARG A 754 21.25 8.08 -21.80
N ASP A 755 21.68 7.52 -20.68
CA ASP A 755 22.26 8.27 -19.57
C ASP A 755 21.28 9.34 -19.04
N PHE A 756 20.00 8.98 -18.92
CA PHE A 756 18.95 9.79 -18.30
C PHE A 756 18.51 9.14 -16.99
N ASP A 757 18.57 9.87 -15.87
CA ASP A 757 18.16 9.35 -14.56
C ASP A 757 16.67 9.04 -14.51
N ASN A 758 15.86 9.80 -15.25
CA ASN A 758 14.40 9.64 -15.30
C ASN A 758 13.92 9.49 -16.74
N ALA A 759 13.41 8.32 -17.10
CA ALA A 759 12.79 8.07 -18.40
C ALA A 759 11.30 7.77 -18.25
N LYS A 760 10.47 8.48 -19.00
CA LYS A 760 9.00 8.35 -18.98
C LYS A 760 8.49 8.12 -20.39
N ALA A 761 7.79 7.02 -20.63
CA ALA A 761 7.11 6.73 -21.87
C ALA A 761 5.59 6.84 -21.71
N PHE A 762 4.92 7.42 -22.69
CA PHE A 762 3.47 7.64 -22.71
C PHE A 762 2.85 7.00 -23.95
N ALA A 763 1.94 6.06 -23.75
CA ALA A 763 1.09 5.44 -24.77
C ALA A 763 -0.30 6.10 -24.73
N THR A 764 -0.53 7.12 -25.57
CA THR A 764 -1.75 7.95 -25.56
C THR A 764 -2.36 8.15 -26.95
N ALA A 765 -1.64 7.80 -28.02
CA ALA A 765 -2.07 7.94 -29.41
C ALA A 765 -2.82 6.69 -29.92
N GLY A 766 -2.79 5.60 -29.16
CA GLY A 766 -3.55 4.37 -29.37
C GLY A 766 -2.77 3.33 -30.18
N GLY A 767 -3.10 2.06 -30.03
CA GLY A 767 -2.30 0.95 -30.53
C GLY A 767 -2.52 -0.25 -29.61
N VAL A 768 -1.77 -1.33 -29.80
CA VAL A 768 -1.53 -2.32 -28.74
C VAL A 768 -0.07 -2.19 -28.33
N ASP A 769 0.17 -1.52 -27.22
CA ASP A 769 1.49 -1.05 -26.82
C ASP A 769 2.09 -1.93 -25.72
N THR A 770 3.40 -2.18 -25.81
CA THR A 770 4.12 -3.08 -24.91
C THR A 770 5.30 -2.39 -24.23
N ALA A 771 5.50 -2.64 -22.94
CA ALA A 771 6.66 -2.15 -22.18
C ALA A 771 7.50 -3.32 -21.66
N THR A 772 8.83 -3.24 -21.79
CA THR A 772 9.76 -4.24 -21.24
C THR A 772 10.81 -3.56 -20.38
N PHE A 773 11.03 -4.08 -19.17
CA PHE A 773 11.97 -3.53 -18.19
C PHE A 773 13.02 -4.58 -17.81
N TYR A 774 14.25 -4.13 -17.58
CA TYR A 774 15.38 -4.94 -17.11
C TYR A 774 16.03 -4.29 -15.90
N ASP A 775 16.25 -5.11 -14.87
CA ASP A 775 16.91 -4.78 -13.61
C ASP A 775 18.41 -4.49 -13.73
N THR A 776 18.98 -4.17 -12.58
CA THR A 776 20.40 -4.04 -12.29
C THR A 776 20.85 -5.18 -11.37
N ALA A 777 22.10 -5.12 -10.91
CA ALA A 777 22.62 -6.10 -9.94
C ALA A 777 22.36 -5.68 -8.47
N GLY A 778 21.67 -4.57 -8.25
CA GLY A 778 21.25 -4.08 -6.94
C GLY A 778 19.75 -4.25 -6.76
N ASP A 779 19.24 -3.92 -5.59
CA ASP A 779 17.83 -4.13 -5.25
C ASP A 779 16.93 -3.18 -6.04
N ASP A 780 16.08 -3.74 -6.89
CA ASP A 780 15.19 -3.00 -7.78
C ASP A 780 13.71 -3.26 -7.46
N VAL A 781 12.86 -2.26 -7.71
CA VAL A 781 11.41 -2.34 -7.44
C VAL A 781 10.62 -2.12 -8.72
N PHE A 782 9.76 -3.10 -9.05
CA PHE A 782 8.80 -3.03 -10.14
C PHE A 782 7.39 -2.76 -9.62
N ILE A 783 6.80 -1.62 -9.96
CA ILE A 783 5.44 -1.23 -9.56
C ILE A 783 4.56 -1.21 -10.81
N ALA A 784 3.43 -1.93 -10.82
CA ALA A 784 2.52 -1.90 -11.96
C ALA A 784 1.04 -1.94 -11.56
N GLY A 785 0.19 -1.28 -12.34
CA GLY A 785 -1.26 -1.35 -12.22
C GLY A 785 -1.92 -0.86 -13.50
N SER A 786 -3.23 -0.67 -13.46
CA SER A 786 -4.04 -0.39 -14.67
C SER A 786 -3.62 0.82 -15.52
N LEU A 787 -2.94 1.80 -14.94
CA LEU A 787 -2.52 3.02 -15.65
C LEU A 787 -1.03 3.04 -16.03
N ARG A 788 -0.17 2.42 -15.24
CA ARG A 788 1.29 2.61 -15.34
C ARG A 788 2.09 1.42 -14.82
N ALA A 789 3.30 1.28 -15.35
CA ALA A 789 4.33 0.38 -14.88
C ALA A 789 5.65 1.15 -14.68
N ILE A 790 6.36 0.87 -13.60
CA ILE A 790 7.58 1.55 -13.16
C ILE A 790 8.60 0.49 -12.78
N LEU A 791 9.84 0.61 -13.25
CA LEU A 791 10.99 -0.10 -12.66
C LEU A 791 11.99 0.95 -12.19
N ALA A 792 12.35 0.90 -10.91
CA ALA A 792 13.27 1.86 -10.30
C ALA A 792 14.30 1.16 -9.42
N GLY A 793 15.46 1.78 -9.32
CA GLY A 793 16.58 1.34 -8.51
C GLY A 793 17.55 2.47 -8.27
N VAL A 794 18.73 2.17 -7.73
CA VAL A 794 19.73 3.19 -7.43
C VAL A 794 20.20 3.88 -8.72
N GLY A 795 19.86 5.17 -8.84
CA GLY A 795 20.33 6.04 -9.93
C GLY A 795 19.53 5.94 -11.24
N TYR A 796 18.40 5.24 -11.28
CA TYR A 796 17.51 5.25 -12.44
C TYR A 796 16.03 5.10 -12.08
N PHE A 797 15.18 5.69 -12.91
CA PHE A 797 13.73 5.65 -12.78
C PHE A 797 13.08 5.50 -14.15
N ASN A 798 12.55 4.33 -14.45
CA ASN A 798 11.89 4.02 -15.73
C ASN A 798 10.38 3.91 -15.53
N TRP A 799 9.60 4.72 -16.25
CA TRP A 799 8.15 4.82 -16.15
C TRP A 799 7.50 4.61 -17.52
N ALA A 800 6.45 3.79 -17.59
CA ALA A 800 5.61 3.61 -18.76
C ALA A 800 4.14 3.81 -18.36
N GLU A 801 3.42 4.69 -19.06
CA GLU A 801 2.02 5.04 -18.80
C GLU A 801 1.14 4.75 -20.01
N GLY A 802 -0.03 4.15 -19.78
CA GLY A 802 -1.01 3.85 -20.84
C GLY A 802 -0.72 2.62 -21.70
N PHE A 803 0.36 1.88 -21.43
CA PHE A 803 0.72 0.67 -22.18
C PHE A 803 -0.21 -0.50 -21.82
N ASP A 804 -0.69 -1.24 -22.83
CA ASP A 804 -1.62 -2.38 -22.65
C ASP A 804 -0.97 -3.57 -21.92
N SER A 805 0.35 -3.72 -22.04
CA SER A 805 1.06 -4.76 -21.30
C SER A 805 2.48 -4.39 -20.94
N SER A 806 2.98 -5.00 -19.86
CA SER A 806 4.38 -4.86 -19.46
C SER A 806 5.01 -6.16 -19.00
N ILE A 807 6.32 -6.29 -19.22
CA ILE A 807 7.15 -7.39 -18.76
C ILE A 807 8.36 -6.83 -18.01
N ALA A 808 8.64 -7.33 -16.82
CA ALA A 808 9.83 -6.98 -16.05
C ALA A 808 10.70 -8.23 -15.80
N TYR A 809 12.00 -8.07 -15.97
CA TYR A 809 13.00 -9.11 -15.72
C TYR A 809 13.94 -8.68 -14.60
N ALA A 810 13.97 -9.47 -13.53
CA ALA A 810 14.97 -9.47 -12.46
C ALA A 810 15.94 -10.63 -12.72
N THR A 811 17.06 -10.38 -13.38
CA THR A 811 18.03 -11.40 -13.81
C THR A 811 19.49 -11.04 -13.57
N ALA A 812 19.77 -9.79 -13.19
CA ALA A 812 21.12 -9.30 -12.90
C ALA A 812 21.49 -9.45 -11.41
N GLY A 813 20.52 -9.80 -10.56
CA GLY A 813 20.69 -10.15 -9.14
C GLY A 813 20.40 -8.96 -8.23
N GLY A 814 20.27 -9.19 -6.93
CA GLY A 814 19.70 -8.20 -6.01
C GLY A 814 18.64 -8.90 -5.16
N TYR A 815 17.99 -8.15 -4.28
CA TYR A 815 16.73 -8.55 -3.67
C TYR A 815 15.60 -7.73 -4.30
N ASP A 816 15.00 -8.29 -5.35
CA ASP A 816 14.10 -7.54 -6.22
C ASP A 816 12.63 -7.73 -5.85
N GLN A 817 11.86 -6.65 -5.91
CA GLN A 817 10.47 -6.64 -5.45
C GLN A 817 9.49 -6.21 -6.53
N VAL A 818 8.26 -6.74 -6.45
CA VAL A 818 7.12 -6.37 -7.30
C VAL A 818 5.95 -5.92 -6.45
N GLU A 819 5.32 -4.82 -6.84
CA GLU A 819 4.04 -4.37 -6.32
C GLU A 819 3.01 -4.21 -7.45
N TYR A 820 1.89 -4.91 -7.33
CA TYR A 820 0.76 -4.82 -8.25
C TYR A 820 -0.44 -4.14 -7.61
N TYR A 821 -1.06 -3.21 -8.32
CA TYR A 821 -2.24 -2.47 -7.86
C TYR A 821 -3.42 -2.69 -8.81
N ASP A 822 -4.55 -3.13 -8.26
CA ASP A 822 -5.78 -3.42 -9.00
C ASP A 822 -6.42 -2.22 -9.70
N SER A 823 -7.37 -2.54 -10.56
CA SER A 823 -8.32 -1.61 -11.13
C SER A 823 -9.62 -1.63 -10.32
N ALA A 824 -10.59 -0.80 -10.68
CA ALA A 824 -11.93 -0.90 -10.11
C ALA A 824 -12.74 -2.10 -10.67
N GLY A 825 -12.15 -2.90 -11.55
CA GLY A 825 -12.76 -4.05 -12.22
C GLY A 825 -12.39 -5.37 -11.54
N ASN A 826 -12.63 -6.49 -12.23
CA ASN A 826 -12.19 -7.78 -11.73
C ASN A 826 -10.80 -8.10 -12.30
N ASP A 827 -9.87 -8.37 -11.40
CA ASP A 827 -8.46 -8.59 -11.71
C ASP A 827 -7.98 -9.96 -11.24
N VAL A 828 -6.93 -10.45 -11.89
CA VAL A 828 -6.38 -11.79 -11.65
C VAL A 828 -4.89 -11.67 -11.39
N TYR A 829 -4.47 -12.16 -10.22
CA TYR A 829 -3.09 -12.35 -9.83
C TYR A 829 -2.74 -13.84 -9.86
N THR A 830 -1.59 -14.18 -10.45
CA THR A 830 -1.07 -15.56 -10.41
C THR A 830 0.43 -15.54 -10.16
N ALA A 831 0.88 -16.31 -9.18
CA ALA A 831 2.28 -16.33 -8.77
C ALA A 831 2.84 -17.75 -8.65
N TRP A 832 4.11 -17.86 -9.04
CA TRP A 832 4.99 -19.01 -8.92
C TRP A 832 6.26 -18.57 -8.19
N SER A 833 7.12 -19.52 -7.82
CA SER A 833 8.40 -19.24 -7.16
C SER A 833 9.35 -18.30 -7.91
N ASN A 834 9.18 -18.06 -9.21
CA ASN A 834 10.07 -17.20 -9.99
C ASN A 834 9.35 -16.30 -11.01
N ARG A 835 8.02 -16.21 -10.93
CA ARG A 835 7.20 -15.47 -11.87
C ARG A 835 5.90 -15.04 -11.22
N ALA A 836 5.46 -13.83 -11.50
CA ALA A 836 4.12 -13.37 -11.18
C ALA A 836 3.48 -12.69 -12.39
N THR A 837 2.18 -12.87 -12.53
CA THR A 837 1.38 -12.18 -13.55
C THR A 837 0.21 -11.49 -12.89
N PHE A 838 -0.11 -10.30 -13.36
CA PHE A 838 -1.24 -9.50 -12.89
C PHE A 838 -1.99 -8.90 -14.08
N SER A 839 -3.29 -9.18 -14.19
CA SER A 839 -4.04 -8.80 -15.38
C SER A 839 -5.48 -8.43 -15.07
N GLY A 840 -5.99 -7.49 -15.85
CA GLY A 840 -7.33 -6.94 -15.72
C GLY A 840 -7.93 -6.50 -17.05
N ALA A 841 -9.04 -5.77 -16.97
CA ALA A 841 -9.64 -5.19 -18.16
C ALA A 841 -8.74 -4.07 -18.73
N GLY A 842 -8.00 -4.38 -19.80
CA GLY A 842 -7.19 -3.41 -20.54
C GLY A 842 -5.72 -3.32 -20.12
N PHE A 843 -5.25 -4.18 -19.20
CA PHE A 843 -3.84 -4.25 -18.84
C PHE A 843 -3.39 -5.69 -18.52
N SER A 844 -2.11 -5.97 -18.72
CA SER A 844 -1.49 -7.26 -18.38
C SER A 844 -0.01 -7.10 -18.05
N HIS A 845 0.43 -7.58 -16.89
CA HIS A 845 1.79 -7.46 -16.39
C HIS A 845 2.40 -8.85 -16.10
N ASP A 846 3.68 -9.02 -16.40
CA ASP A 846 4.45 -10.26 -16.21
C ASP A 846 5.82 -9.93 -15.60
N ALA A 847 6.01 -10.22 -14.32
CA ALA A 847 7.29 -10.06 -13.64
C ALA A 847 7.99 -11.42 -13.47
N ARG A 848 9.29 -11.47 -13.76
CA ARG A 848 10.08 -12.71 -13.78
C ARG A 848 11.39 -12.56 -13.03
N GLY A 849 11.69 -13.51 -12.18
CA GLY A 849 12.95 -13.59 -11.43
C GLY A 849 13.00 -12.77 -10.14
N PHE A 850 11.92 -12.08 -9.78
CA PHE A 850 11.82 -11.29 -8.55
C PHE A 850 11.70 -12.17 -7.31
N ASP A 851 12.35 -11.78 -6.22
CA ASP A 851 12.35 -12.49 -4.94
C ASP A 851 11.05 -12.29 -4.16
N ARG A 852 10.43 -11.11 -4.29
CA ARG A 852 9.19 -10.77 -3.61
C ARG A 852 8.15 -10.22 -4.57
N THR A 853 6.93 -10.71 -4.50
CA THR A 853 5.80 -10.14 -5.25
C THR A 853 4.60 -9.93 -4.35
N LYS A 854 4.01 -8.74 -4.43
CA LYS A 854 2.79 -8.34 -3.72
C LYS A 854 1.75 -7.85 -4.71
N ALA A 855 0.49 -8.22 -4.49
CA ALA A 855 -0.64 -7.67 -5.23
C ALA A 855 -1.70 -7.15 -4.26
N PHE A 856 -2.23 -5.96 -4.54
CA PHE A 856 -3.25 -5.28 -3.75
C PHE A 856 -4.55 -5.19 -4.54
N ALA A 857 -5.64 -5.61 -3.92
CA ALA A 857 -7.01 -5.46 -4.40
C ALA A 857 -7.81 -4.54 -3.44
N THR A 858 -8.64 -3.69 -4.02
CA THR A 858 -9.42 -2.65 -3.35
C THR A 858 -10.90 -2.70 -3.72
N SER A 859 -11.22 -3.03 -4.97
CA SER A 859 -12.62 -3.17 -5.42
C SER A 859 -12.72 -3.99 -6.69
N GLY A 860 -13.59 -4.99 -6.68
CA GLY A 860 -13.69 -5.92 -7.79
C GLY A 860 -14.31 -7.21 -7.31
N VAL A 861 -14.22 -8.24 -8.14
CA VAL A 861 -14.25 -9.63 -7.66
C VAL A 861 -12.95 -10.25 -8.13
N ASP A 862 -11.95 -10.20 -7.27
CA ASP A 862 -10.56 -10.44 -7.59
C ASP A 862 -10.12 -11.83 -7.18
N GLN A 863 -9.25 -12.43 -7.98
CA GLN A 863 -8.76 -13.79 -7.75
C GLN A 863 -7.24 -13.86 -7.74
N ALA A 864 -6.69 -14.46 -6.68
CA ALA A 864 -5.28 -14.82 -6.59
C ALA A 864 -5.09 -16.33 -6.75
N THR A 865 -4.04 -16.75 -7.47
CA THR A 865 -3.63 -18.16 -7.57
C THR A 865 -2.14 -18.31 -7.30
N PHE A 866 -1.77 -19.24 -6.43
CA PHE A 866 -0.39 -19.51 -6.04
C PHE A 866 0.02 -20.94 -6.42
N TYR A 867 1.26 -21.10 -6.86
CA TYR A 867 1.90 -22.38 -7.15
C TYR A 867 3.23 -22.50 -6.41
N ASP A 868 3.39 -23.63 -5.72
CA ASP A 868 4.58 -24.01 -4.97
C ASP A 868 5.85 -24.18 -5.82
N SER A 869 6.96 -24.31 -5.11
CA SER A 869 8.24 -24.73 -5.64
C SER A 869 8.39 -26.26 -5.55
N ALA A 870 9.61 -26.77 -5.77
CA ALA A 870 9.92 -28.18 -5.56
C ALA A 870 10.51 -28.48 -4.16
N GLY A 871 10.55 -27.46 -3.29
CA GLY A 871 11.00 -27.56 -1.89
C GLY A 871 9.82 -27.55 -0.92
N ASP A 872 10.11 -27.51 0.38
CA ASP A 872 9.07 -27.37 1.39
C ASP A 872 8.56 -25.93 1.41
N ASP A 873 7.28 -25.73 1.10
CA ASP A 873 6.63 -24.43 1.01
C ASP A 873 5.53 -24.24 2.07
N LEU A 874 5.25 -22.98 2.40
CA LEU A 874 4.23 -22.58 3.37
C LEU A 874 3.23 -21.62 2.72
N TYR A 875 1.96 -21.98 2.76
CA TYR A 875 0.85 -21.10 2.42
C TYR A 875 0.14 -20.60 3.67
N ILE A 876 0.01 -19.28 3.82
CA ILE A 876 -0.68 -18.63 4.93
C ILE A 876 -1.86 -17.81 4.42
N ALA A 877 -3.04 -18.29 4.76
CA ALA A 877 -4.40 -17.77 4.55
C ALA A 877 -5.01 -16.94 5.67
N GLY A 878 -5.43 -15.69 5.47
CA GLY A 878 -6.32 -14.98 6.40
C GLY A 878 -7.38 -14.16 5.65
N SER A 879 -8.38 -13.62 6.38
CA SER A 879 -9.52 -12.91 5.79
C SER A 879 -9.19 -11.75 4.82
N VAL A 880 -7.99 -11.17 4.92
CA VAL A 880 -7.55 -10.05 4.08
C VAL A 880 -6.34 -10.40 3.20
N ARG A 881 -5.58 -11.46 3.50
CA ARG A 881 -4.33 -11.73 2.78
C ARG A 881 -4.01 -13.21 2.62
N GLY A 882 -3.39 -13.56 1.50
CA GLY A 882 -2.81 -14.87 1.24
C GLY A 882 -1.35 -14.77 0.84
N ILE A 883 -0.49 -15.57 1.47
CA ILE A 883 0.96 -15.56 1.26
C ILE A 883 1.41 -16.98 0.94
N LEU A 884 2.11 -17.18 -0.17
CA LEU A 884 2.88 -18.40 -0.44
C LEU A 884 4.37 -18.06 -0.39
N THR A 885 5.10 -18.75 0.47
CA THR A 885 6.54 -18.55 0.63
C THR A 885 7.30 -19.87 0.67
N GLY A 886 8.54 -19.80 0.21
CA GLY A 886 9.50 -20.89 0.22
C GLY A 886 10.92 -20.36 0.14
N ASN A 887 11.87 -21.26 -0.08
CA ASN A 887 13.27 -20.85 -0.17
C ASN A 887 13.52 -19.96 -1.42
N GLY A 888 13.76 -18.67 -1.19
CA GLY A 888 14.10 -17.70 -2.22
C GLY A 888 12.91 -17.06 -2.93
N PHE A 889 11.69 -17.18 -2.39
CA PHE A 889 10.55 -16.42 -2.91
C PHE A 889 9.50 -16.10 -1.83
N TRP A 890 8.81 -14.97 -2.03
CA TRP A 890 7.67 -14.53 -1.23
C TRP A 890 6.59 -13.96 -2.14
N ASN A 891 5.44 -14.61 -2.23
CA ASN A 891 4.32 -14.18 -3.05
C ASN A 891 3.11 -13.86 -2.18
N GLU A 892 2.52 -12.68 -2.34
CA GLU A 892 1.49 -12.16 -1.45
C GLU A 892 0.35 -11.51 -2.24
N ALA A 893 -0.88 -11.79 -1.83
CA ALA A 893 -2.10 -11.19 -2.35
C ALA A 893 -2.93 -10.63 -1.18
N GLN A 894 -3.24 -9.34 -1.22
CA GLN A 894 -3.99 -8.63 -0.19
C GLN A 894 -5.28 -8.04 -0.77
N GLY A 895 -6.39 -8.18 -0.06
CA GLY A 895 -7.71 -7.67 -0.42
C GLY A 895 -8.49 -8.50 -1.46
N PHE A 896 -7.94 -9.63 -1.92
CA PHE A 896 -8.57 -10.47 -2.94
C PHE A 896 -9.74 -11.28 -2.36
N ASP A 897 -10.88 -11.29 -3.06
CA ASP A 897 -12.10 -12.03 -2.65
C ASP A 897 -11.87 -13.54 -2.57
N SER A 898 -10.99 -14.07 -3.41
CA SER A 898 -10.67 -15.50 -3.42
C SER A 898 -9.21 -15.80 -3.73
N THR A 899 -8.68 -16.80 -3.04
CA THR A 899 -7.32 -17.30 -3.28
C THR A 899 -7.32 -18.80 -3.50
N VAL A 900 -6.53 -19.28 -4.45
CA VAL A 900 -6.28 -20.72 -4.65
C VAL A 900 -4.79 -21.01 -4.53
N ALA A 901 -4.40 -21.96 -3.67
CA ALA A 901 -3.00 -22.38 -3.53
C ALA A 901 -2.83 -23.84 -3.98
N HIS A 902 -1.80 -24.10 -4.77
CA HIS A 902 -1.46 -25.41 -5.30
C HIS A 902 -0.08 -25.87 -4.83
N ALA A 903 -0.04 -26.99 -4.11
CA ALA A 903 1.15 -27.78 -3.84
C ALA A 903 1.24 -28.94 -4.85
N THR A 904 2.08 -28.79 -5.87
CA THR A 904 2.23 -29.68 -7.02
C THR A 904 3.69 -29.88 -7.47
N GLY A 905 4.62 -29.04 -7.04
CA GLY A 905 6.05 -29.12 -7.32
C GLY A 905 6.78 -30.12 -6.42
N GLY A 906 6.16 -30.52 -5.31
CA GLY A 906 6.64 -31.53 -4.37
C GLY A 906 7.44 -30.94 -3.23
N GLY A 907 7.53 -31.63 -2.11
CA GLY A 907 8.01 -31.07 -0.85
C GLY A 907 7.25 -31.74 0.29
N THR A 908 7.34 -31.20 1.50
CA THR A 908 6.35 -31.43 2.56
C THR A 908 5.72 -30.09 2.92
N ASP A 909 4.66 -29.77 2.19
CA ASP A 909 4.08 -28.43 2.15
C ASP A 909 3.04 -28.25 3.26
N ARG A 910 2.91 -26.99 3.70
CA ARG A 910 2.05 -26.64 4.82
C ARG A 910 1.09 -25.52 4.48
N VAL A 911 -0.09 -25.59 5.08
CA VAL A 911 -1.10 -24.52 5.06
C VAL A 911 -1.44 -24.11 6.47
N GLU A 912 -1.49 -22.80 6.67
CA GLU A 912 -2.04 -22.17 7.87
C GLU A 912 -3.19 -21.26 7.47
N PHE A 913 -4.38 -21.49 8.04
CA PHE A 913 -5.56 -20.66 7.83
C PHE A 913 -5.94 -19.95 9.13
N TYR A 914 -6.25 -18.67 9.02
CA TYR A 914 -6.76 -17.83 10.09
C TYR A 914 -8.14 -17.34 9.66
N ASP A 915 -9.13 -17.52 10.52
CA ASP A 915 -10.51 -17.12 10.25
C ASP A 915 -10.70 -15.59 10.36
N SER A 916 -11.95 -15.16 10.32
CA SER A 916 -12.35 -13.78 10.61
C SER A 916 -13.02 -13.70 11.98
N ALA A 917 -13.35 -12.48 12.42
CA ALA A 917 -14.16 -12.30 13.63
C ALA A 917 -15.66 -12.68 13.46
N GLY A 918 -16.03 -13.30 12.33
CA GLY A 918 -17.40 -13.73 12.01
C GLY A 918 -17.56 -15.24 12.10
N ASP A 919 -18.73 -15.76 11.72
CA ASP A 919 -18.95 -17.22 11.67
C ASP A 919 -18.27 -17.81 10.42
N ASP A 920 -17.26 -18.65 10.63
CA ASP A 920 -16.45 -19.21 9.57
C ASP A 920 -16.61 -20.74 9.44
N THR A 921 -16.32 -21.25 8.24
CA THR A 921 -16.38 -22.70 7.98
C THR A 921 -15.12 -23.21 7.31
N VAL A 922 -14.49 -24.22 7.93
CA VAL A 922 -13.40 -25.00 7.34
C VAL A 922 -13.94 -26.35 6.88
N SER A 923 -13.53 -26.79 5.69
CA SER A 923 -13.74 -28.16 5.19
C SER A 923 -12.41 -28.74 4.71
N ALA A 924 -12.00 -29.86 5.29
CA ALA A 924 -10.68 -30.45 5.07
C ALA A 924 -10.79 -31.92 4.65
N TRP A 925 -10.26 -32.24 3.47
CA TRP A 925 -10.06 -33.58 2.93
C TRP A 925 -8.57 -33.94 2.97
N SER A 926 -8.22 -35.18 2.64
CA SER A 926 -6.82 -35.63 2.62
C SER A 926 -5.89 -34.90 1.64
N ASN A 927 -6.43 -34.16 0.66
CA ASN A 927 -5.64 -33.45 -0.36
C ASN A 927 -6.15 -32.03 -0.68
N ARG A 928 -7.12 -31.53 0.07
CA ARG A 928 -7.74 -30.22 -0.17
C ARG A 928 -8.29 -29.67 1.12
N VAL A 929 -8.06 -28.39 1.39
CA VAL A 929 -8.69 -27.68 2.51
C VAL A 929 -9.25 -26.36 2.01
N THR A 930 -10.49 -26.09 2.38
CA THR A 930 -11.15 -24.82 2.09
C THR A 930 -11.57 -24.14 3.38
N ILE A 931 -11.37 -22.84 3.47
CA ILE A 931 -11.95 -21.98 4.51
C ILE A 931 -12.75 -20.87 3.83
N SER A 932 -13.91 -20.55 4.39
CA SER A 932 -14.76 -19.48 3.85
C SER A 932 -15.52 -18.78 4.96
N GLY A 933 -15.63 -17.47 4.80
CA GLY A 933 -16.33 -16.56 5.68
C GLY A 933 -17.12 -15.50 4.93
N ASN A 934 -17.56 -14.48 5.65
CA ASN A 934 -18.19 -13.33 5.02
C ASN A 934 -17.14 -12.45 4.32
N GLY A 935 -17.06 -12.54 2.98
CA GLY A 935 -16.22 -11.68 2.15
C GLY A 935 -14.87 -12.29 1.73
N PHE A 936 -14.55 -13.51 2.14
CA PHE A 936 -13.33 -14.20 1.69
C PHE A 936 -13.56 -15.71 1.50
N SER A 937 -12.76 -16.32 0.62
CA SER A 937 -12.75 -17.77 0.38
C SER A 937 -11.37 -18.24 -0.07
N HIS A 938 -10.80 -19.21 0.64
CA HIS A 938 -9.51 -19.80 0.31
C HIS A 938 -9.63 -21.29 -0.01
N ASP A 939 -8.92 -21.74 -1.03
CA ASP A 939 -8.88 -23.14 -1.48
C ASP A 939 -7.44 -23.60 -1.65
N SER A 940 -6.96 -24.43 -0.72
CA SER A 940 -5.63 -25.02 -0.77
C SER A 940 -5.68 -26.47 -1.21
N ARG A 941 -4.82 -26.87 -2.15
CA ARG A 941 -4.83 -28.19 -2.77
C ARG A 941 -3.44 -28.80 -2.80
N GLY A 942 -3.33 -30.06 -2.42
CA GLY A 942 -2.09 -30.85 -2.48
C GLY A 942 -1.21 -30.81 -1.23
N PHE A 943 -1.48 -29.92 -0.28
CA PHE A 943 -0.69 -29.76 0.95
C PHE A 943 -0.87 -30.94 1.92
N GLU A 944 0.24 -31.44 2.48
CA GLU A 944 0.22 -32.59 3.41
C GLU A 944 -0.15 -32.20 4.84
N ARG A 945 0.13 -30.96 5.26
CA ARG A 945 -0.18 -30.51 6.62
C ARG A 945 -0.99 -29.24 6.59
N THR A 946 -2.11 -29.24 7.28
CA THR A 946 -2.96 -28.04 7.40
C THR A 946 -3.30 -27.78 8.85
N THR A 947 -3.17 -26.52 9.26
CA THR A 947 -3.68 -26.02 10.54
C THR A 947 -4.62 -24.86 10.28
N SER A 948 -5.81 -24.87 10.87
CA SER A 948 -6.73 -23.73 10.85
C SER A 948 -6.96 -23.22 12.27
N PHE A 949 -6.90 -21.91 12.45
CA PHE A 949 -7.07 -21.21 13.71
C PHE A 949 -8.38 -20.42 13.66
N ALA A 950 -9.18 -20.59 14.72
CA ALA A 950 -10.37 -19.79 14.94
C ALA A 950 -10.12 -18.67 15.95
N SER A 951 -10.77 -17.53 15.75
CA SER A 951 -10.64 -16.32 16.57
C SER A 951 -11.91 -16.09 17.39
N SER A 952 -12.84 -15.27 16.89
CA SER A 952 -14.14 -15.02 17.50
C SER A 952 -15.25 -15.24 16.48
N GLY A 953 -16.29 -15.95 16.85
CA GLY A 953 -17.32 -16.34 15.90
C GLY A 953 -18.07 -17.54 16.45
N TYR A 954 -18.98 -18.10 15.65
CA TYR A 954 -19.39 -19.49 15.82
C TYR A 954 -18.84 -20.33 14.67
N ASP A 955 -17.69 -20.95 14.90
CA ASP A 955 -16.87 -21.53 13.83
C ASP A 955 -17.04 -23.04 13.71
N VAL A 956 -17.13 -23.51 12.46
CA VAL A 956 -17.41 -24.91 12.15
C VAL A 956 -16.30 -25.53 11.30
N ALA A 957 -15.73 -26.62 11.79
CA ALA A 957 -14.78 -27.45 11.03
C ALA A 957 -15.43 -28.78 10.60
N ASN A 958 -15.35 -29.12 9.31
CA ASN A 958 -15.72 -30.42 8.75
C ASN A 958 -14.46 -31.13 8.25
N LEU A 959 -14.10 -32.25 8.87
CA LEU A 959 -12.92 -33.05 8.54
C LEU A 959 -13.37 -34.38 7.90
N TYR A 960 -12.76 -34.75 6.77
CA TYR A 960 -13.11 -35.95 6.02
C TYR A 960 -11.92 -36.93 5.97
N ASP A 961 -12.22 -38.21 6.16
CA ASP A 961 -11.25 -39.31 6.10
C ASP A 961 -10.67 -39.53 4.70
N SER A 962 -9.61 -40.33 4.65
CA SER A 962 -9.06 -40.93 3.45
C SER A 962 -9.61 -42.34 3.27
N ALA A 963 -9.24 -43.02 2.18
CA ALA A 963 -9.56 -44.45 2.01
C ALA A 963 -8.63 -45.39 2.81
N GLY A 964 -7.70 -44.82 3.60
CA GLY A 964 -6.77 -45.53 4.47
C GLY A 964 -7.31 -45.64 5.89
N ASN A 965 -6.45 -46.01 6.84
CA ASN A 965 -6.83 -45.94 8.26
C ASN A 965 -6.49 -44.55 8.79
N ASP A 966 -7.49 -43.88 9.34
CA ASP A 966 -7.38 -42.53 9.84
C ASP A 966 -7.61 -42.44 11.36
N THR A 967 -7.02 -41.44 11.99
CA THR A 967 -7.14 -41.20 13.43
C THR A 967 -7.57 -39.77 13.70
N LEU A 968 -8.72 -39.63 14.36
CA LEU A 968 -9.18 -38.38 14.95
C LEU A 968 -8.65 -38.27 16.39
N THR A 969 -8.01 -37.16 16.72
CA THR A 969 -7.66 -36.75 18.08
C THR A 969 -8.36 -35.44 18.40
N ALA A 970 -9.33 -35.46 19.31
CA ALA A 970 -10.16 -34.31 19.63
C ALA A 970 -9.98 -33.88 21.09
N ARG A 971 -9.43 -32.68 21.29
CA ARG A 971 -9.32 -31.97 22.58
C ARG A 971 -10.26 -30.75 22.55
N PRO A 972 -10.56 -30.12 23.70
CA PRO A 972 -11.50 -29.00 23.74
C PRO A 972 -11.14 -27.83 22.80
N THR A 973 -9.86 -27.53 22.63
CA THR A 973 -9.39 -26.38 21.82
C THR A 973 -8.61 -26.79 20.56
N GLN A 974 -8.47 -28.08 20.29
CA GLN A 974 -7.63 -28.60 19.20
C GLN A 974 -8.16 -29.95 18.72
N VAL A 975 -8.43 -30.07 17.42
CA VAL A 975 -8.90 -31.31 16.80
C VAL A 975 -8.06 -31.61 15.57
N THR A 976 -7.52 -32.83 15.50
CA THR A 976 -6.67 -33.27 14.39
C THR A 976 -7.22 -34.56 13.79
N LEU A 977 -7.42 -34.59 12.47
CA LEU A 977 -7.68 -35.80 11.70
C LEU A 977 -6.46 -36.09 10.81
N ALA A 978 -5.82 -37.24 11.02
CA ALA A 978 -4.60 -37.60 10.31
C ALA A 978 -4.61 -39.04 9.80
N GLY A 979 -3.93 -39.23 8.68
CA GLY A 979 -3.78 -40.50 7.99
C GLY A 979 -2.39 -40.67 7.39
N SER A 980 -2.24 -41.67 6.51
CA SER A 980 -1.00 -41.85 5.78
C SER A 980 -0.78 -40.71 4.78
N GLY A 981 0.12 -39.78 5.10
CA GLY A 981 0.56 -38.71 4.18
C GLY A 981 -0.24 -37.42 4.27
N TYR A 982 -1.17 -37.27 5.22
CA TYR A 982 -1.85 -36.01 5.48
C TYR A 982 -2.17 -35.80 6.96
N SER A 983 -2.30 -34.56 7.39
CA SER A 983 -2.75 -34.17 8.72
C SER A 983 -3.52 -32.84 8.66
N ASN A 984 -4.80 -32.89 9.00
CA ASN A 984 -5.67 -31.72 9.07
C ASN A 984 -5.98 -31.39 10.52
N GLU A 985 -5.57 -30.21 10.97
CA GLU A 985 -5.74 -29.73 12.33
C GLU A 985 -6.56 -28.45 12.37
N VAL A 986 -7.44 -28.34 13.36
CA VAL A 986 -8.23 -27.14 13.63
C VAL A 986 -8.12 -26.77 15.11
N ARG A 987 -8.00 -25.47 15.41
CA ARG A 987 -7.81 -24.93 16.75
C ARG A 987 -8.82 -23.83 17.04
N GLY A 988 -9.40 -23.84 18.24
CA GLY A 988 -10.34 -22.80 18.69
C GLY A 988 -11.78 -22.91 18.18
N PHE A 989 -12.06 -23.74 17.17
CA PHE A 989 -13.39 -23.88 16.57
C PHE A 989 -14.46 -24.36 17.58
N ASP A 990 -15.62 -23.70 17.62
CA ASP A 990 -16.74 -24.07 18.48
C ASP A 990 -17.27 -25.48 18.18
N ARG A 991 -17.23 -25.87 16.91
CA ARG A 991 -17.70 -27.18 16.46
C ARG A 991 -16.75 -27.81 15.47
N ALA A 992 -16.19 -28.97 15.82
CA ALA A 992 -15.42 -29.82 14.92
C ALA A 992 -16.15 -31.15 14.66
N LYS A 993 -16.42 -31.44 13.40
CA LYS A 993 -17.06 -32.68 12.94
C LYS A 993 -16.12 -33.45 12.02
N ALA A 994 -15.78 -34.67 12.39
CA ALA A 994 -15.05 -35.61 11.54
C ALA A 994 -16.00 -36.68 10.97
N LEU A 995 -15.85 -37.01 9.70
CA LEU A 995 -16.65 -38.01 8.99
C LEU A 995 -15.77 -39.10 8.38
N SER A 996 -15.99 -40.36 8.79
CA SER A 996 -15.49 -41.56 8.11
C SER A 996 -16.49 -42.01 7.04
N THR A 997 -16.14 -41.82 5.78
CA THR A 997 -16.99 -42.15 4.62
C THR A 997 -16.23 -42.80 3.46
N ALA A 998 -14.90 -42.71 3.44
CA ALA A 998 -14.04 -43.21 2.37
C ALA A 998 -13.51 -44.64 2.64
N GLY A 999 -13.77 -45.17 3.84
CA GLY A 999 -13.49 -46.55 4.24
C GLY A 999 -12.08 -46.70 4.81
N GLY A 1000 -11.86 -47.70 5.66
CA GLY A 1000 -10.66 -47.76 6.48
C GLY A 1000 -10.92 -48.62 7.72
N THR A 1001 -10.02 -48.54 8.70
CA THR A 1001 -10.34 -48.91 10.08
C THR A 1001 -9.98 -47.72 10.94
N ASP A 1002 -10.96 -46.88 11.20
CA ASP A 1002 -10.76 -45.52 11.67
C ASP A 1002 -11.02 -45.41 13.18
N GLN A 1003 -10.23 -44.57 13.84
CA GLN A 1003 -10.27 -44.43 15.28
C GLN A 1003 -10.46 -42.97 15.70
N ALA A 1004 -11.24 -42.73 16.75
CA ALA A 1004 -11.42 -41.42 17.34
C ALA A 1004 -11.08 -41.44 18.83
N ALA A 1005 -10.23 -40.52 19.26
CA ALA A 1005 -9.88 -40.28 20.65
C ALA A 1005 -10.36 -38.89 21.08
N PHE A 1006 -11.17 -38.83 22.14
CA PHE A 1006 -11.72 -37.60 22.72
C PHE A 1006 -11.14 -37.34 24.11
N TYR A 1007 -10.85 -36.08 24.44
CA TYR A 1007 -10.33 -35.64 25.74
C TYR A 1007 -11.18 -34.52 26.33
N ASP A 1008 -11.42 -34.59 27.64
CA ASP A 1008 -12.26 -33.66 28.40
C ASP A 1008 -11.61 -32.29 28.66
N SER A 1009 -12.45 -31.37 29.13
CA SER A 1009 -12.05 -30.08 29.68
C SER A 1009 -11.96 -30.16 31.22
N SER A 1010 -11.52 -29.07 31.87
CA SER A 1010 -11.59 -29.01 33.34
C SER A 1010 -13.02 -28.85 33.88
N GLY A 1011 -13.97 -28.46 33.02
CA GLY A 1011 -15.39 -28.32 33.33
C GLY A 1011 -16.12 -29.66 33.34
N SER A 1012 -17.44 -29.67 33.56
CA SER A 1012 -18.23 -30.88 33.38
C SER A 1012 -18.56 -31.10 31.91
N ASP A 1013 -18.19 -32.25 31.39
CA ASP A 1013 -18.36 -32.63 29.99
C ASP A 1013 -19.35 -33.79 29.82
N THR A 1014 -19.93 -33.91 28.63
CA THR A 1014 -20.82 -35.03 28.28
C THR A 1014 -20.34 -35.72 27.00
N TYR A 1015 -20.14 -37.04 27.09
CA TYR A 1015 -19.81 -37.91 25.96
C TYR A 1015 -21.06 -38.68 25.52
N TYR A 1016 -21.59 -38.39 24.33
CA TYR A 1016 -22.66 -39.15 23.69
C TYR A 1016 -22.05 -40.16 22.71
N ALA A 1017 -22.23 -41.45 22.97
CA ALA A 1017 -21.58 -42.55 22.27
C ALA A 1017 -22.61 -43.45 21.60
N GLY A 1018 -22.90 -43.23 20.32
CA GLY A 1018 -23.77 -44.09 19.52
C GLY A 1018 -22.99 -44.95 18.53
N TYR A 1019 -23.66 -45.94 17.94
CA TYR A 1019 -23.08 -46.86 16.94
C TYR A 1019 -22.72 -46.20 15.58
N VAL A 1020 -23.26 -45.01 15.27
CA VAL A 1020 -22.88 -44.21 14.08
C VAL A 1020 -22.12 -42.95 14.44
N ARG A 1021 -22.40 -42.38 15.62
CA ARG A 1021 -22.03 -41.01 15.97
C ARG A 1021 -21.56 -40.95 17.42
N SER A 1022 -20.37 -40.42 17.62
CA SER A 1022 -19.78 -40.12 18.93
C SER A 1022 -19.56 -38.62 19.06
N VAL A 1023 -19.93 -38.02 20.20
CA VAL A 1023 -19.77 -36.58 20.48
C VAL A 1023 -19.24 -36.39 21.88
N LEU A 1024 -18.18 -35.61 22.06
CA LEU A 1024 -17.78 -35.05 23.35
C LEU A 1024 -18.02 -33.54 23.33
N THR A 1025 -18.75 -33.02 24.31
CA THR A 1025 -19.10 -31.60 24.39
C THR A 1025 -19.06 -31.08 25.83
N GLY A 1026 -18.70 -29.80 25.95
CA GLY A 1026 -18.65 -29.04 27.18
C GLY A 1026 -18.91 -27.56 26.94
N ALA A 1027 -18.57 -26.72 27.90
CA ALA A 1027 -18.65 -25.28 27.72
C ALA A 1027 -17.67 -24.82 26.61
N GLY A 1028 -18.20 -24.26 25.52
CA GLY A 1028 -17.41 -23.65 24.45
C GLY A 1028 -16.83 -24.60 23.40
N TYR A 1029 -17.20 -25.88 23.39
CA TYR A 1029 -16.76 -26.80 22.33
C TYR A 1029 -17.74 -27.97 22.08
N TRP A 1030 -17.78 -28.42 20.82
CA TRP A 1030 -18.52 -29.58 20.33
C TRP A 1030 -17.66 -30.40 19.37
N ASN A 1031 -17.15 -31.54 19.84
CA ASN A 1031 -16.32 -32.43 19.04
C ASN A 1031 -17.11 -33.69 18.64
N GLU A 1032 -17.19 -33.97 17.36
CA GLU A 1032 -18.04 -35.02 16.78
C GLU A 1032 -17.25 -35.92 15.83
N ALA A 1033 -17.45 -37.24 15.95
CA ALA A 1033 -16.97 -38.25 15.02
C ALA A 1033 -18.16 -39.08 14.52
N GLU A 1034 -18.31 -39.21 13.20
CA GLU A 1034 -19.36 -39.99 12.56
C GLU A 1034 -18.74 -41.08 11.66
N GLY A 1035 -19.18 -42.33 11.79
CA GLY A 1035 -18.74 -43.45 10.95
C GLY A 1035 -17.45 -44.16 11.38
N PHE A 1036 -16.82 -43.75 12.49
CA PHE A 1036 -15.57 -44.34 12.98
C PHE A 1036 -15.79 -45.72 13.63
N ASP A 1037 -14.91 -46.69 13.35
CA ASP A 1037 -15.01 -48.06 13.87
C ASP A 1037 -14.77 -48.16 15.38
N SER A 1038 -13.91 -47.28 15.92
CA SER A 1038 -13.62 -47.23 17.36
C SER A 1038 -13.56 -45.79 17.87
N CYS A 1039 -14.32 -45.49 18.92
CA CYS A 1039 -14.29 -44.19 19.60
C CYS A 1039 -13.97 -44.37 21.08
N VAL A 1040 -13.01 -43.60 21.61
CA VAL A 1040 -12.61 -43.64 23.02
C VAL A 1040 -12.62 -42.21 23.56
N ALA A 1041 -13.38 -41.96 24.63
CA ALA A 1041 -13.34 -40.70 25.37
C ALA A 1041 -12.63 -40.88 26.71
N THR A 1042 -11.78 -39.93 27.10
CA THR A 1042 -11.00 -39.97 28.34
C THR A 1042 -11.26 -38.72 29.19
N SER A 1043 -11.66 -38.91 30.45
CA SER A 1043 -11.85 -37.86 31.45
C SER A 1043 -10.66 -37.82 32.42
N THR A 1044 -9.84 -36.77 32.38
CA THR A 1044 -8.68 -36.60 33.28
C THR A 1044 -8.46 -35.17 33.75
N ALA A 1045 -9.17 -34.19 33.19
CA ALA A 1045 -8.92 -32.77 33.39
C ALA A 1045 -9.76 -32.13 34.51
N GLY A 1046 -10.82 -32.78 35.00
CA GLY A 1046 -11.62 -32.24 36.10
C GLY A 1046 -13.07 -32.70 36.07
N GLY A 1047 -14.02 -31.79 36.28
CA GLY A 1047 -15.42 -32.03 35.91
C GLY A 1047 -16.25 -33.02 36.73
N TYR A 1048 -17.56 -32.99 36.52
CA TYR A 1048 -18.44 -34.13 36.78
C TYR A 1048 -18.94 -34.63 35.43
N ASP A 1049 -18.15 -35.54 34.83
CA ASP A 1049 -18.37 -35.92 33.45
C ASP A 1049 -19.31 -37.12 33.32
N THR A 1050 -20.14 -37.07 32.29
CA THR A 1050 -21.16 -38.10 32.01
C THR A 1050 -20.95 -38.71 30.63
N ALA A 1051 -20.96 -40.04 30.55
CA ALA A 1051 -21.01 -40.79 29.30
C ALA A 1051 -22.40 -41.39 29.09
N GLU A 1052 -22.92 -41.28 27.88
CA GLU A 1052 -24.23 -41.75 27.45
C GLU A 1052 -24.08 -42.62 26.19
N PHE A 1053 -24.27 -43.92 26.35
CA PHE A 1053 -24.12 -44.93 25.31
C PHE A 1053 -25.47 -45.32 24.70
N TYR A 1054 -25.52 -45.41 23.37
CA TYR A 1054 -26.73 -45.73 22.62
C TYR A 1054 -26.48 -46.93 21.70
N GLY A 1055 -27.14 -48.05 22.02
CA GLY A 1055 -27.10 -49.30 21.27
C GLY A 1055 -27.62 -49.20 19.84
N SER A 1056 -27.18 -50.13 19.03
CA SER A 1056 -27.72 -50.41 17.71
C SER A 1056 -29.05 -51.19 17.81
N ALA A 1057 -29.66 -51.49 16.67
CA ALA A 1057 -30.85 -52.37 16.62
C ALA A 1057 -30.49 -53.88 16.61
N GLY A 1058 -29.19 -54.21 16.67
CA GLY A 1058 -28.68 -55.58 16.75
C GLY A 1058 -28.13 -55.89 18.14
N ASP A 1059 -27.60 -57.11 18.32
CA ASP A 1059 -27.11 -57.55 19.62
C ASP A 1059 -25.85 -56.76 20.05
N ASP A 1060 -25.97 -56.02 21.16
CA ASP A 1060 -24.89 -55.22 21.73
C ASP A 1060 -24.46 -55.70 23.14
N VAL A 1061 -23.21 -55.39 23.49
CA VAL A 1061 -22.63 -55.67 24.81
C VAL A 1061 -22.14 -54.38 25.45
N TYR A 1062 -22.75 -54.00 26.57
CA TYR A 1062 -22.29 -52.92 27.44
C TYR A 1062 -21.46 -53.50 28.60
N SER A 1063 -20.21 -53.09 28.79
CA SER A 1063 -19.39 -53.49 29.93
C SER A 1063 -18.93 -52.28 30.73
N ALA A 1064 -19.15 -52.28 32.05
CA ALA A 1064 -18.86 -51.13 32.91
C ALA A 1064 -18.11 -51.52 34.19
N TRP A 1065 -17.03 -50.80 34.46
CA TRP A 1065 -16.16 -50.86 35.64
C TRP A 1065 -16.16 -49.49 36.34
N SER A 1066 -15.47 -49.37 37.48
CA SER A 1066 -15.36 -48.11 38.22
C SER A 1066 -14.61 -46.99 37.48
N THR A 1067 -13.71 -47.33 36.54
CA THR A 1067 -12.89 -46.36 35.80
C THR A 1067 -13.05 -46.42 34.29
N ARG A 1068 -13.93 -47.28 33.76
CA ARG A 1068 -14.20 -47.34 32.32
C ARG A 1068 -15.55 -47.98 32.04
N ALA A 1069 -16.20 -47.58 30.96
CA ALA A 1069 -17.37 -48.25 30.42
C ALA A 1069 -17.25 -48.31 28.90
N ASN A 1070 -17.70 -49.38 28.27
CA ASN A 1070 -17.74 -49.49 26.81
C ASN A 1070 -19.02 -50.16 26.33
N LEU A 1071 -19.41 -49.83 25.10
CA LEU A 1071 -20.50 -50.45 24.37
C LEU A 1071 -19.94 -50.94 23.03
N SER A 1072 -20.22 -52.19 22.70
CA SER A 1072 -19.72 -52.81 21.46
C SER A 1072 -20.80 -53.64 20.78
N GLY A 1073 -20.77 -53.66 19.46
CA GLY A 1073 -21.65 -54.47 18.63
C GLY A 1073 -20.95 -54.84 17.32
N LEU A 1074 -21.71 -55.29 16.32
CA LEU A 1074 -21.13 -55.64 15.03
C LEU A 1074 -20.58 -54.39 14.31
N GLY A 1075 -19.25 -54.26 14.25
CA GLY A 1075 -18.57 -53.22 13.49
C GLY A 1075 -18.37 -51.89 14.21
N TYR A 1076 -18.62 -51.81 15.52
CA TYR A 1076 -18.32 -50.61 16.31
C TYR A 1076 -17.91 -50.93 17.75
N LEU A 1077 -17.06 -50.08 18.30
CA LEU A 1077 -16.68 -50.06 19.72
C LEU A 1077 -16.64 -48.60 20.21
N THR A 1078 -17.42 -48.27 21.23
CA THR A 1078 -17.32 -46.99 21.92
C THR A 1078 -16.91 -47.20 23.38
N GLU A 1079 -16.00 -46.39 23.89
CA GLU A 1079 -15.46 -46.50 25.25
C GLU A 1079 -15.37 -45.13 25.91
N ALA A 1080 -15.65 -45.08 27.22
CA ALA A 1080 -15.47 -43.92 28.07
C ALA A 1080 -14.59 -44.31 29.26
N GLN A 1081 -13.50 -43.58 29.49
CA GLN A 1081 -12.53 -43.82 30.56
C GLN A 1081 -12.61 -42.70 31.60
N ASN A 1082 -12.67 -43.10 32.87
CA ASN A 1082 -12.70 -42.24 34.08
C ASN A 1082 -13.91 -41.30 34.21
N PHE A 1083 -14.96 -41.48 33.41
CA PHE A 1083 -16.20 -40.73 33.58
C PHE A 1083 -16.88 -41.11 34.90
N LYS A 1084 -17.28 -40.11 35.69
CA LYS A 1084 -17.96 -40.33 37.00
C LYS A 1084 -19.34 -40.96 36.84
N LYS A 1085 -19.93 -40.84 35.67
CA LYS A 1085 -21.24 -41.41 35.36
C LYS A 1085 -21.24 -41.98 33.95
N ALA A 1086 -21.67 -43.21 33.79
CA ALA A 1086 -21.92 -43.85 32.50
C ALA A 1086 -23.35 -44.42 32.46
N LYS A 1087 -24.07 -44.16 31.38
CA LYS A 1087 -25.44 -44.64 31.14
C LYS A 1087 -25.51 -45.29 29.79
N ALA A 1088 -26.18 -46.43 29.66
CA ALA A 1088 -26.37 -47.10 28.38
C ALA A 1088 -27.86 -47.40 28.12
N TRP A 1089 -28.31 -47.20 26.89
CA TRP A 1089 -29.64 -47.59 26.41
C TRP A 1089 -29.51 -48.63 25.30
N SER A 1090 -30.29 -49.71 25.40
CA SER A 1090 -30.48 -50.67 24.31
C SER A 1090 -31.19 -50.02 23.12
N GLY A 1091 -30.74 -50.30 21.89
CA GLY A 1091 -31.44 -49.92 20.66
C GLY A 1091 -32.36 -51.04 20.12
N GLY A 1092 -32.41 -52.18 20.82
CA GLY A 1092 -33.12 -53.40 20.44
C GLY A 1092 -32.15 -54.51 20.01
N GLY A 1093 -32.54 -55.77 20.20
CA GLY A 1093 -31.64 -56.91 20.07
C GLY A 1093 -31.69 -57.78 21.32
N ASN A 1094 -30.83 -58.79 21.40
CA ASN A 1094 -30.60 -59.56 22.62
C ASN A 1094 -29.37 -59.03 23.36
N ASP A 1095 -29.49 -57.80 23.86
CA ASP A 1095 -28.38 -57.05 24.43
C ASP A 1095 -28.01 -57.51 25.83
N GLN A 1096 -26.72 -57.40 26.16
CA GLN A 1096 -26.16 -57.79 27.45
C GLN A 1096 -25.40 -56.63 28.12
N ALA A 1097 -25.75 -56.33 29.37
CA ALA A 1097 -24.97 -55.45 30.24
C ALA A 1097 -24.08 -56.27 31.18
N MET A 1098 -22.83 -55.89 31.36
CA MET A 1098 -21.86 -56.51 32.27
C MET A 1098 -21.34 -55.44 33.23
N PHE A 1099 -21.51 -55.64 34.53
CA PHE A 1099 -21.05 -54.73 35.56
C PHE A 1099 -19.97 -55.38 36.42
N TYR A 1100 -18.95 -54.61 36.76
CA TYR A 1100 -17.82 -55.04 37.58
C TYR A 1100 -17.60 -54.03 38.72
N ASP A 1101 -17.45 -54.54 39.93
CA ASP A 1101 -17.26 -53.75 41.15
C ASP A 1101 -15.91 -53.04 41.23
N SER A 1102 -15.80 -52.18 42.24
CA SER A 1102 -14.61 -51.44 42.64
C SER A 1102 -14.01 -52.02 43.92
N ILE A 1103 -12.86 -51.51 44.35
CA ILE A 1103 -12.35 -51.81 45.69
C ILE A 1103 -13.14 -50.95 46.69
N GLY A 1104 -13.99 -51.58 47.51
CA GLY A 1104 -14.85 -50.90 48.49
C GLY A 1104 -16.30 -51.37 48.43
N ASP A 1105 -17.18 -50.77 49.25
CA ASP A 1105 -18.59 -51.15 49.29
C ASP A 1105 -19.33 -50.59 48.05
N ASP A 1106 -19.86 -51.47 47.20
CA ASP A 1106 -20.66 -51.12 46.03
C ASP A 1106 -22.13 -51.57 46.18
N THR A 1107 -23.02 -50.95 45.40
CA THR A 1107 -24.45 -51.29 45.39
C THR A 1107 -24.99 -51.41 43.98
N ILE A 1108 -25.66 -52.53 43.70
CA ILE A 1108 -26.38 -52.80 42.45
C ILE A 1108 -27.90 -52.76 42.67
N TYR A 1109 -28.59 -51.99 41.84
CA TYR A 1109 -30.04 -51.98 41.72
C TYR A 1109 -30.43 -52.57 40.38
N ALA A 1110 -31.21 -53.64 40.32
CA ALA A 1110 -31.59 -54.25 39.05
C ALA A 1110 -33.07 -54.66 39.04
N GLY A 1111 -33.79 -54.30 37.99
CA GLY A 1111 -35.15 -54.74 37.74
C GLY A 1111 -35.48 -54.72 36.25
N GLU A 1112 -36.74 -54.97 35.90
CA GLU A 1112 -37.17 -55.20 34.51
C GLU A 1112 -36.66 -54.18 33.48
N ILE A 1113 -36.65 -52.89 33.84
CA ILE A 1113 -36.33 -51.80 32.90
C ILE A 1113 -34.85 -51.41 32.95
N ARG A 1114 -34.21 -51.46 34.12
CA ARG A 1114 -32.88 -50.87 34.33
C ARG A 1114 -32.05 -51.61 35.37
N ALA A 1115 -30.73 -51.55 35.20
CA ALA A 1115 -29.72 -51.97 36.15
C ALA A 1115 -28.71 -50.84 36.42
N ILE A 1116 -28.37 -50.60 37.69
CA ILE A 1116 -27.48 -49.51 38.13
C ILE A 1116 -26.47 -50.06 39.13
N LEU A 1117 -25.19 -50.05 38.79
CA LEU A 1117 -24.08 -50.29 39.74
C LEU A 1117 -23.49 -48.93 40.16
N THR A 1118 -23.39 -48.69 41.46
CA THR A 1118 -22.81 -47.46 42.00
C THR A 1118 -21.89 -47.75 43.18
N GLY A 1119 -20.84 -46.93 43.30
CA GLY A 1119 -19.85 -46.99 44.35
C GLY A 1119 -19.27 -45.62 44.65
N ASN A 1120 -18.20 -45.59 45.43
CA ASN A 1120 -17.51 -44.33 45.71
C ASN A 1120 -16.87 -43.76 44.44
N GLY A 1121 -17.47 -42.71 43.89
CA GLY A 1121 -16.91 -41.95 42.76
C GLY A 1121 -17.36 -42.39 41.37
N PHE A 1122 -18.23 -43.40 41.24
CA PHE A 1122 -18.77 -43.82 39.94
C PHE A 1122 -20.27 -44.21 39.99
N TRP A 1123 -20.93 -44.07 38.85
CA TRP A 1123 -22.33 -44.46 38.62
C TRP A 1123 -22.47 -45.08 37.23
N ASN A 1124 -22.74 -46.37 37.15
CA ASN A 1124 -22.92 -47.10 35.90
C ASN A 1124 -24.36 -47.59 35.78
N GLU A 1125 -25.05 -47.25 34.70
CA GLU A 1125 -26.46 -47.56 34.48
C GLU A 1125 -26.68 -48.16 33.09
N ALA A 1126 -27.56 -49.15 32.98
CA ALA A 1126 -27.99 -49.76 31.73
C ALA A 1126 -29.51 -49.92 31.71
N GLU A 1127 -30.17 -49.47 30.66
CA GLU A 1127 -31.62 -49.48 30.48
C GLU A 1127 -32.02 -50.24 29.21
N GLY A 1128 -33.05 -51.08 29.31
CA GLY A 1128 -33.57 -51.86 28.18
C GLY A 1128 -32.77 -53.11 27.80
N PHE A 1129 -31.68 -53.44 28.50
CA PHE A 1129 -30.88 -54.63 28.23
C PHE A 1129 -31.59 -55.90 28.73
N ALA A 1130 -31.82 -56.85 27.84
CA ALA A 1130 -32.52 -58.12 28.14
C ALA A 1130 -31.76 -58.98 29.15
N ARG A 1131 -30.44 -58.82 29.24
CA ARG A 1131 -29.58 -59.52 30.19
C ARG A 1131 -28.67 -58.55 30.90
N SER A 1132 -28.50 -58.70 32.21
CA SER A 1132 -27.35 -58.13 32.91
C SER A 1132 -26.60 -59.18 33.71
N ALA A 1133 -25.28 -59.07 33.72
CA ALA A 1133 -24.36 -59.85 34.55
C ALA A 1133 -23.61 -58.89 35.47
N VAL A 1134 -23.47 -59.24 36.74
CA VAL A 1134 -22.79 -58.42 37.75
C VAL A 1134 -21.75 -59.28 38.44
N HIS A 1135 -20.51 -58.81 38.47
CA HIS A 1135 -19.37 -59.50 39.04
C HIS A 1135 -18.77 -58.65 40.16
N CYS A 1136 -19.07 -59.00 41.41
CA CYS A 1136 -18.53 -58.36 42.61
C CYS A 1136 -17.35 -59.17 43.15
N THR A 1137 -16.13 -58.93 42.64
CA THR A 1137 -14.95 -59.75 42.99
C THR A 1137 -13.73 -58.94 43.43
N ALA A 1138 -13.81 -57.61 43.39
CA ALA A 1138 -12.74 -56.70 43.79
C ALA A 1138 -12.70 -56.45 45.31
N GLY A 1139 -13.80 -56.74 46.01
CA GLY A 1139 -13.89 -56.83 47.47
C GLY A 1139 -14.47 -55.58 48.14
N GLY A 1140 -15.28 -55.79 49.17
CA GLY A 1140 -16.13 -54.77 49.79
C GLY A 1140 -17.18 -55.43 50.67
N ASN A 1141 -18.22 -54.69 51.07
CA ASN A 1141 -19.49 -55.24 51.53
C ASN A 1141 -20.58 -54.95 50.49
N ASP A 1142 -20.59 -55.70 49.40
CA ASP A 1142 -21.36 -55.39 48.21
C ASP A 1142 -22.82 -55.82 48.34
N ARG A 1143 -23.75 -54.97 47.89
CA ARG A 1143 -25.19 -55.19 48.08
C ARG A 1143 -25.97 -55.14 46.79
N ALA A 1144 -26.91 -56.07 46.64
CA ALA A 1144 -27.88 -56.06 45.56
C ALA A 1144 -29.31 -55.77 46.04
N TYR A 1145 -29.99 -54.91 45.31
CA TYR A 1145 -31.43 -54.67 45.37
C TYR A 1145 -32.06 -55.10 44.05
N LEU A 1146 -32.76 -56.22 44.06
CA LEU A 1146 -33.41 -56.81 42.89
C LEU A 1146 -34.91 -56.55 42.93
N TYR A 1147 -35.51 -56.18 41.81
CA TYR A 1147 -36.93 -55.87 41.71
C TYR A 1147 -37.59 -56.75 40.64
N GLY A 1148 -38.63 -57.48 41.04
CA GLY A 1148 -39.47 -58.27 40.13
C GLY A 1148 -40.32 -57.39 39.21
N SER A 1149 -40.84 -58.01 38.14
CA SER A 1149 -41.81 -57.43 37.23
C SER A 1149 -43.24 -57.55 37.76
N ALA A 1150 -44.21 -57.12 36.96
CA ALA A 1150 -45.63 -57.41 37.22
C ALA A 1150 -46.06 -58.82 36.77
N GLY A 1151 -45.19 -59.53 36.04
CA GLY A 1151 -45.39 -60.89 35.54
C GLY A 1151 -44.87 -61.95 36.51
N ASN A 1152 -44.75 -63.20 36.03
CA ASN A 1152 -44.14 -64.25 36.84
C ASN A 1152 -42.61 -64.17 36.73
N ASP A 1153 -41.94 -64.06 37.87
CA ASP A 1153 -40.48 -64.03 37.95
C ASP A 1153 -39.93 -65.30 38.65
N ASN A 1154 -38.68 -65.63 38.36
CA ASN A 1154 -37.95 -66.72 38.97
C ASN A 1154 -36.68 -66.19 39.62
N LEU A 1155 -36.60 -66.30 40.95
CA LEU A 1155 -35.43 -65.94 41.75
C LEU A 1155 -34.76 -67.21 42.26
N THR A 1156 -33.49 -67.42 41.87
CA THR A 1156 -32.64 -68.49 42.38
C THR A 1156 -31.36 -67.92 42.96
N GLY A 1157 -30.81 -68.49 44.04
CA GLY A 1157 -29.59 -67.94 44.64
C GLY A 1157 -29.04 -68.75 45.81
N SER A 1158 -27.79 -68.49 46.19
CA SER A 1158 -27.07 -69.22 47.25
C SER A 1158 -26.46 -68.33 48.37
N GLY A 1159 -26.80 -67.04 48.38
CA GLY A 1159 -26.29 -66.06 49.35
C GLY A 1159 -25.24 -65.12 48.76
N ALA A 1160 -24.28 -65.63 48.00
CA ALA A 1160 -23.30 -64.83 47.24
C ALA A 1160 -23.67 -64.67 45.75
N THR A 1161 -24.49 -65.59 45.23
CA THR A 1161 -25.02 -65.53 43.86
C THR A 1161 -26.52 -65.35 43.84
N ALA A 1162 -27.02 -64.61 42.84
CA ALA A 1162 -28.43 -64.49 42.53
C ALA A 1162 -28.68 -64.52 41.02
N LEU A 1163 -29.77 -65.16 40.62
CA LEU A 1163 -30.36 -65.08 39.29
C LEU A 1163 -31.82 -64.68 39.46
N LEU A 1164 -32.17 -63.49 39.02
CA LEU A 1164 -33.56 -63.04 38.88
C LEU A 1164 -33.92 -63.02 37.40
N GLN A 1165 -35.00 -63.70 37.02
CA GLN A 1165 -35.41 -63.83 35.63
C GLN A 1165 -36.92 -63.67 35.48
N GLY A 1166 -37.34 -62.72 34.66
CA GLY A 1166 -38.72 -62.59 34.17
C GLY A 1166 -38.84 -62.99 32.70
N ALA A 1167 -39.97 -62.64 32.07
CA ALA A 1167 -40.21 -62.94 30.66
C ALA A 1167 -39.32 -62.12 29.69
N SER A 1168 -38.95 -60.90 30.09
CA SER A 1168 -38.27 -59.87 29.28
C SER A 1168 -36.85 -59.55 29.75
N PHE A 1169 -36.47 -60.00 30.96
CA PHE A 1169 -35.19 -59.64 31.58
C PHE A 1169 -34.56 -60.81 32.34
N ARG A 1170 -33.24 -60.79 32.46
CA ARG A 1170 -32.46 -61.78 33.22
C ARG A 1170 -31.24 -61.12 33.86
N HIS A 1171 -31.17 -61.12 35.18
CA HIS A 1171 -30.04 -60.59 35.95
C HIS A 1171 -29.27 -61.73 36.62
N GLU A 1172 -28.00 -61.90 36.27
CA GLU A 1172 -27.05 -62.82 36.89
C GLU A 1172 -26.09 -62.04 37.77
N LEU A 1173 -25.96 -62.40 39.04
CA LEU A 1173 -25.09 -61.72 39.99
C LEU A 1173 -24.24 -62.74 40.74
N ASP A 1174 -22.97 -62.42 40.94
CA ASP A 1174 -22.01 -63.21 41.71
C ASP A 1174 -21.14 -62.32 42.61
N GLY A 1175 -20.71 -62.88 43.74
CA GLY A 1175 -19.78 -62.28 44.69
C GLY A 1175 -20.34 -61.20 45.63
N LEU A 1176 -21.66 -61.21 45.90
CA LEU A 1176 -22.31 -60.23 46.77
C LEU A 1176 -22.28 -60.64 48.26
N ASP A 1177 -22.31 -59.65 49.16
CA ASP A 1177 -22.41 -59.87 50.62
C ASP A 1177 -23.85 -59.80 51.15
N ALA A 1178 -24.72 -59.04 50.49
CA ALA A 1178 -26.14 -58.97 50.82
C ALA A 1178 -27.04 -58.83 49.58
N ILE A 1179 -28.16 -59.54 49.57
CA ILE A 1179 -29.15 -59.46 48.50
C ILE A 1179 -30.54 -59.20 49.09
N VAL A 1180 -31.20 -58.18 48.59
CA VAL A 1180 -32.59 -57.84 48.87
C VAL A 1180 -33.38 -57.94 47.58
N ALA A 1181 -34.36 -58.84 47.52
CA ALA A 1181 -35.24 -58.98 46.37
C ALA A 1181 -36.68 -58.57 46.72
N ASP A 1182 -37.25 -57.61 45.99
CA ASP A 1182 -38.64 -57.18 46.10
C ASP A 1182 -39.44 -57.72 44.90
N LEU A 1183 -40.28 -58.71 45.17
CA LEU A 1183 -41.17 -59.39 44.23
C LEU A 1183 -42.63 -59.00 44.49
N SER A 1184 -42.89 -57.80 45.01
CA SER A 1184 -44.25 -57.34 45.29
C SER A 1184 -45.02 -56.82 44.05
N GLY A 1185 -44.40 -56.88 42.87
CA GLY A 1185 -44.89 -56.27 41.61
C GLY A 1185 -46.10 -56.95 40.98
N GLY A 1186 -46.36 -58.24 41.22
CA GLY A 1186 -47.48 -58.99 40.64
C GLY A 1186 -47.09 -60.44 40.30
N GLY A 1187 -47.95 -61.19 39.60
CA GLY A 1187 -47.60 -62.53 39.12
C GLY A 1187 -47.63 -63.67 40.16
N SER A 1188 -47.12 -64.82 39.75
CA SER A 1188 -46.87 -66.01 40.59
C SER A 1188 -45.40 -66.35 40.50
N ASP A 1189 -44.63 -65.85 41.46
CA ASP A 1189 -43.18 -65.94 41.45
C ASP A 1189 -42.67 -67.25 42.04
N ASN A 1190 -41.51 -67.70 41.54
CA ASN A 1190 -40.83 -68.88 42.05
C ASN A 1190 -39.52 -68.47 42.71
N VAL A 1191 -39.40 -68.72 44.02
CA VAL A 1191 -38.22 -68.38 44.81
C VAL A 1191 -37.54 -69.67 45.30
N ASN A 1192 -36.33 -69.94 44.82
CA ASN A 1192 -35.54 -71.11 45.22
C ASN A 1192 -34.13 -70.67 45.66
N VAL A 1193 -34.01 -70.39 46.95
CA VAL A 1193 -32.81 -69.79 47.54
C VAL A 1193 -32.23 -70.66 48.65
N THR A 1194 -30.90 -70.73 48.72
CA THR A 1194 -30.16 -71.56 49.69
C THR A 1194 -29.09 -70.72 50.38
N ALA A 1195 -29.43 -70.02 51.47
CA ALA A 1195 -28.46 -69.21 52.21
C ALA A 1195 -27.94 -69.99 53.44
N THR A 1196 -26.62 -70.16 53.55
CA THR A 1196 -26.00 -70.80 54.72
C THR A 1196 -25.26 -69.81 55.64
N ASP A 1197 -24.74 -68.68 55.13
CA ASP A 1197 -23.97 -67.71 55.92
C ASP A 1197 -24.13 -66.21 55.50
N TYR A 1198 -25.15 -65.84 54.70
CA TYR A 1198 -25.34 -64.49 54.14
C TYR A 1198 -26.73 -63.89 54.41
N ALA A 1199 -26.85 -62.55 54.40
CA ALA A 1199 -28.12 -61.84 54.59
C ALA A 1199 -28.92 -61.76 53.26
N PHE A 1200 -29.91 -62.65 53.11
CA PHE A 1200 -30.83 -62.69 51.97
C PHE A 1200 -32.26 -62.35 52.42
N SER A 1201 -32.86 -61.29 51.88
CA SER A 1201 -34.22 -60.83 52.24
C SER A 1201 -35.12 -60.77 51.02
N VAL A 1202 -36.31 -61.40 51.08
CA VAL A 1202 -37.33 -61.35 50.03
C VAL A 1202 -38.58 -60.64 50.55
N ILE A 1203 -39.12 -59.71 49.77
CA ILE A 1203 -40.35 -58.95 50.06
C ILE A 1203 -41.36 -59.29 48.95
N GLY A 1204 -42.50 -59.92 49.27
CA GLY A 1204 -43.47 -60.39 48.25
C GLY A 1204 -44.22 -61.64 48.71
N ARG A 1205 -45.03 -62.25 47.84
CA ARG A 1205 -45.79 -63.49 48.13
C ARG A 1205 -45.35 -64.67 47.30
#